data_AF-A0A816KAR7-F1
#
_entry.id   AF-A0A816KAR7-F1
#
_cell.length_a   1.000
_cell.length_b   1.000
_cell.length_c   1.000
_cell.angle_alpha   90.00
_cell.angle_beta   90.00
_cell.angle_gamma   90.00
#
_symmetry.space_group_name_H-M   'P 1'
#
loop_
_entity.id
_entity.type
_entity.pdbx_description
1 polymer ?
#
loop_
_entity_poly.entity_id
_entity_poly.type
_entity_poly.pdbx_seq_one_letter_code
_entity_poly.pdbx_strand_id
1 'polypeptide(L)'
;MQTDPTTGMPVDRKKVSAVDFYAYRIMMRTGAVNHILRCRQLFHQFIVDMYTKIESERLWFIRLNQKKLRVDEYIHLRDAIANDGNTDNLDQLVILPSTFTRSPRHMHEYTQDAMTYVKNYGRPDLFVTFTRNATWEEIQEELLDGQNPSDRHDLLARVFRQKVIKSMNIITKSHVFGPARCWMYSIEWQKRGLPHAHILIWLKDKIKPDEIDSVISAELPDRQQDPRLFQIIVKNMIHEPCGSINPGSSCMKDGKGTKRYPRQLLRDTKTGEDGYPPYRRRSSEDGGFKAKIKVKSGNSIQEIEIDNKWVVPYCPLLSRIFQAHINDEYCNSVKSIKYICKYINKGSDQAMFGFGKDGTSIDEVEQYQLGRYISSNEAVWRILRFSIHERRPTVVHLAVHLENGQRVYFTEDNLHERINEPPKKTLTAFFLLCQKDEFARTLLYCDVPKYYTWNASEKVFKRRVQGTAVPGYPNIRATNALRRVYTVHPNNVECFLLRLLLHTIRDPTSFEALRTVNGRICATFREACQLIDLFEDVVQWDAIMTEAGTIQSPARLKNLFVILLLACGPSNSEKLWESYQESLTEDILIQARRENPGLVLNYTPDMLNQTLIILEDKALTMAGKYIKHLGLPTPQRILGDRLTREILRETSYGLNDLNKYISRNEPLLLPDQRTAYNAILYRINRNTGGIIFLDAPDGTAKTFVINLLLAKIRQQSKIAIAVASSGIAATLLHGGRTAYSTLKLSLNLTQCETPLCNISKGTGEAKVLQECKLIVWDECTMAHKQALEALDRTLQDLRGNGNLMGGAVLLLAGDFHHTLPVIPKGTMADELKACLKASYLWRHVHKLELKTNMRVHLQGDAAAGRFAQQLLSLGNGKIAADPTTGLITIPNNFCNIVESIETLQTSVFPDIRRCFNDHKWLCERAILALKNDSLNAINLQIQQQLPRVDVSYKSIDTVVDIDQAIQYPIEFLNSLEPPAMPPHSLVRKVGSPIMLLRNLDAPRLCNGTRLCVKNLIPHVIEATILTGCAKGEDVFISRIPMVPNDMPFQFKRLQFPVRLAFAMSINKAQGQSLKVAPINLGAPCFSHGQLYVACSRVGTGKNLYVFAPDGKTRNIDMEPLGWIDTQPNELPQLSPQDITTHAKIMNNHAPWDREKTIVITCSFTPD
;
A
#
# COMPACT_ATOMS: atom_id res chain seq x y z
N MET A 1 6.07 45.69 -43.26
CA MET A 1 6.89 45.61 -42.03
C MET A 1 6.17 44.73 -41.04
N GLN A 2 6.85 43.77 -40.39
CA GLN A 2 6.27 43.12 -39.22
C GLN A 2 6.18 44.15 -38.11
N THR A 3 5.03 44.26 -37.45
CA THR A 3 4.83 45.10 -36.28
C THR A 3 4.61 44.20 -35.07
N ASP A 4 5.24 44.53 -33.95
CA ASP A 4 5.01 43.84 -32.69
C ASP A 4 3.53 44.04 -32.31
N PRO A 5 2.75 42.96 -32.10
CA PRO A 5 1.31 43.08 -31.89
C PRO A 5 0.94 43.67 -30.51
N THR A 6 1.91 43.79 -29.60
CA THR A 6 1.73 44.33 -28.25
C THR A 6 2.14 45.80 -28.18
N THR A 7 3.17 46.19 -28.94
CA THR A 7 3.76 47.54 -28.90
C THR A 7 3.52 48.36 -30.17
N GLY A 8 3.04 47.75 -31.25
CA GLY A 8 2.78 48.39 -32.55
C GLY A 8 4.04 48.77 -33.34
N MET A 9 5.23 48.58 -32.78
CA MET A 9 6.49 49.02 -33.39
C MET A 9 6.99 48.07 -34.48
N PRO A 10 7.66 48.55 -35.54
CA PRO A 10 8.29 47.70 -36.54
C PRO A 10 9.34 46.77 -35.90
N VAL A 11 9.21 45.47 -36.13
CA VAL A 11 10.17 44.45 -35.68
C VAL A 11 11.25 44.29 -36.73
N ASP A 12 12.52 44.47 -36.36
CA ASP A 12 13.68 44.41 -37.26
C ASP A 12 14.06 42.98 -37.70
N ARG A 13 13.11 42.03 -37.67
CA ARG A 13 13.30 40.65 -38.14
C ARG A 13 12.98 40.55 -39.63
N LYS A 14 14.01 40.55 -40.47
CA LYS A 14 13.90 40.33 -41.94
C LYS A 14 13.56 38.89 -42.36
N LYS A 15 13.35 37.94 -41.42
CA LYS A 15 13.10 36.51 -41.72
C LYS A 15 11.91 35.96 -40.91
N VAL A 16 10.99 35.28 -41.59
CA VAL A 16 9.82 34.59 -40.99
C VAL A 16 10.11 33.09 -40.93
N SER A 17 9.83 32.43 -39.80
CA SER A 17 10.01 30.98 -39.70
C SER A 17 8.95 30.24 -40.52
N ALA A 18 9.26 29.06 -41.06
CA ALA A 18 8.30 28.26 -41.83
C ALA A 18 7.00 28.03 -41.03
N VAL A 19 7.09 27.70 -39.75
CA VAL A 19 5.91 27.46 -38.92
C VAL A 19 5.06 28.73 -38.72
N ASP A 20 5.68 29.91 -38.56
CA ASP A 20 4.92 31.17 -38.44
C ASP A 20 4.23 31.53 -39.77
N PHE A 21 4.91 31.28 -40.90
CA PHE A 21 4.36 31.49 -42.23
C PHE A 21 3.16 30.58 -42.50
N TYR A 22 3.29 29.27 -42.25
CA TYR A 22 2.20 28.32 -42.51
C TYR A 22 1.05 28.48 -41.52
N ALA A 23 1.33 28.78 -40.24
CA ALA A 23 0.30 29.14 -39.27
C ALA A 23 -0.48 30.40 -39.72
N TYR A 24 0.22 31.41 -40.24
CA TYR A 24 -0.40 32.60 -40.80
C TYR A 24 -1.29 32.28 -42.01
N ARG A 25 -0.90 31.34 -42.87
CA ARG A 25 -1.64 30.99 -44.10
C ARG A 25 -2.95 30.22 -43.85
N ILE A 26 -3.04 29.49 -42.75
CA ILE A 26 -4.25 28.73 -42.39
C ILE A 26 -5.24 29.48 -41.50
N MET A 27 -5.02 30.78 -41.25
CA MET A 27 -5.95 31.64 -40.52
C MET A 27 -6.96 32.29 -41.47
N MET A 28 -8.21 32.35 -41.03
CA MET A 28 -9.26 33.18 -41.65
C MET A 28 -9.05 34.64 -41.26
N ARG A 29 -9.25 35.56 -42.21
CA ARG A 29 -9.18 37.01 -41.99
C ARG A 29 -10.35 37.70 -42.66
N THR A 30 -10.92 38.69 -41.97
CA THR A 30 -11.97 39.53 -42.51
C THR A 30 -11.48 40.24 -43.77
N GLY A 31 -12.28 40.19 -44.85
CA GLY A 31 -11.93 40.84 -46.13
C GLY A 31 -10.99 40.06 -47.04
N ALA A 32 -10.59 38.81 -46.70
CA ALA A 32 -9.74 37.98 -47.54
C ALA A 32 -10.30 36.56 -47.73
N VAL A 33 -10.29 36.07 -48.97
CA VAL A 33 -10.69 34.68 -49.27
C VAL A 33 -9.52 33.74 -49.02
N ASN A 34 -9.66 32.82 -48.06
CA ASN A 34 -8.67 31.77 -47.82
C ASN A 34 -8.96 30.55 -48.72
N HIS A 35 -8.35 30.52 -49.91
CA HIS A 35 -8.53 29.44 -50.87
C HIS A 35 -8.07 28.07 -50.33
N ILE A 36 -7.01 28.05 -49.51
CA ILE A 36 -6.44 26.80 -48.97
C ILE A 36 -7.50 26.04 -48.15
N LEU A 37 -8.25 26.73 -47.30
CA LEU A 37 -9.28 26.12 -46.44
C LEU A 37 -10.53 25.65 -47.21
N ARG A 38 -10.66 25.99 -48.50
CA ARG A 38 -11.78 25.53 -49.36
C ARG A 38 -11.48 24.23 -50.10
N CYS A 39 -10.22 23.80 -50.14
CA CYS A 39 -9.78 22.67 -50.98
C CYS A 39 -9.91 21.27 -50.34
N ARG A 40 -10.63 21.12 -49.22
CA ARG A 40 -10.99 19.83 -48.58
C ARG A 40 -9.80 18.85 -48.45
N GLN A 41 -9.79 17.72 -49.14
CA GLN A 41 -8.71 16.72 -49.04
C GLN A 41 -7.33 17.28 -49.45
N LEU A 42 -7.27 18.22 -50.40
CA LEU A 42 -6.03 18.89 -50.77
C LEU A 42 -5.49 19.79 -49.64
N PHE A 43 -6.37 20.34 -48.81
CA PHE A 43 -5.95 21.04 -47.59
C PHE A 43 -5.26 20.09 -46.61
N HIS A 44 -5.76 18.86 -46.47
CA HIS A 44 -5.13 17.86 -45.60
C HIS A 44 -3.73 17.49 -46.09
N GLN A 45 -3.61 17.21 -47.40
CA GLN A 45 -2.32 16.92 -48.01
C GLN A 45 -1.35 18.09 -47.83
N PHE A 46 -1.78 19.30 -48.18
CA PHE A 46 -0.99 20.52 -47.99
C PHE A 46 -0.49 20.65 -46.55
N ILE A 47 -1.35 20.47 -45.55
CA ILE A 47 -0.95 20.62 -44.15
C ILE A 47 0.01 19.53 -43.68
N VAL A 48 -0.19 18.28 -44.08
CA VAL A 48 0.71 17.19 -43.73
C VAL A 48 2.08 17.42 -44.37
N ASP A 49 2.13 17.82 -45.63
CA ASP A 49 3.37 18.11 -46.35
C ASP A 49 4.10 19.29 -45.71
N MET A 50 3.38 20.38 -45.41
CA MET A 50 3.98 21.56 -44.78
C MET A 50 4.48 21.25 -43.36
N TYR A 51 3.75 20.45 -42.57
CA TYR A 51 4.25 20.02 -41.26
C TYR A 51 5.48 19.12 -41.39
N THR A 52 5.45 18.16 -42.31
CA THR A 52 6.58 17.26 -42.57
C THR A 52 7.81 18.05 -42.99
N LYS A 53 7.65 19.10 -43.80
CA LYS A 53 8.72 20.05 -44.14
C LYS A 53 9.27 20.75 -42.90
N ILE A 54 8.40 21.36 -42.08
CA ILE A 54 8.81 22.07 -40.85
C ILE A 54 9.55 21.13 -39.89
N GLU A 55 9.04 19.91 -39.70
CA GLU A 55 9.64 18.93 -38.80
C GLU A 55 10.96 18.40 -39.36
N SER A 56 11.02 18.11 -40.66
CA SER A 56 12.24 17.67 -41.34
C SER A 56 13.33 18.74 -41.31
N GLU A 57 13.01 20.03 -41.51
CA GLU A 57 13.98 21.13 -41.38
C GLU A 57 14.58 21.17 -39.96
N ARG A 58 13.75 20.97 -38.93
CA ARG A 58 14.22 20.92 -37.53
C ARG A 58 15.08 19.70 -37.24
N LEU A 59 14.67 18.52 -37.71
CA LEU A 59 15.42 17.28 -37.56
C LEU A 59 16.74 17.33 -38.33
N TRP A 60 16.73 17.90 -39.54
CA TRP A 60 17.92 18.10 -40.37
C TRP A 60 18.87 19.10 -39.74
N PHE A 61 18.36 20.18 -39.14
CA PHE A 61 19.17 21.07 -38.31
C PHE A 61 19.82 20.29 -37.16
N ILE A 62 19.07 19.46 -36.42
CA ILE A 62 19.63 18.65 -35.33
C ILE A 62 20.72 17.71 -35.86
N ARG A 63 20.47 16.99 -36.97
CA ARG A 63 21.41 16.04 -37.58
C ARG A 63 22.69 16.74 -38.08
N LEU A 64 22.56 17.85 -38.82
CA LEU A 64 23.71 18.58 -39.36
C LEU A 64 24.51 19.37 -38.32
N ASN A 65 23.88 19.72 -37.19
CA ASN A 65 24.51 20.50 -36.15
C ASN A 65 24.91 19.64 -34.95
N GLN A 66 24.96 18.30 -35.06
CA GLN A 66 25.47 17.43 -33.98
C GLN A 66 26.87 17.86 -33.53
N LYS A 67 27.75 18.31 -34.45
CA LYS A 67 29.07 18.88 -34.13
C LYS A 67 29.02 20.18 -33.30
N LYS A 68 27.97 21.00 -33.45
CA LYS A 68 27.72 22.20 -32.63
C LYS A 68 26.90 21.90 -31.37
N LEU A 69 26.32 20.71 -31.31
CA LEU A 69 25.54 20.17 -30.19
C LEU A 69 26.36 19.13 -29.42
N ARG A 70 27.70 19.11 -29.59
CA ARG A 70 28.62 18.24 -28.84
C ARG A 70 28.34 18.45 -27.35
N VAL A 71 27.92 17.36 -26.70
CA VAL A 71 27.72 17.28 -25.26
C VAL A 71 28.65 16.19 -24.77
N ASP A 72 29.66 16.58 -24.01
CA ASP A 72 30.48 15.65 -23.26
C ASP A 72 30.47 16.04 -21.78
N GLU A 73 30.92 15.13 -20.92
CA GLU A 73 31.27 15.48 -19.56
C GLU A 73 32.50 16.38 -19.59
N TYR A 74 32.48 17.45 -18.82
CA TYR A 74 33.57 18.44 -18.81
C TYR A 74 34.94 17.80 -18.46
N ILE A 75 34.96 16.71 -17.70
CA ILE A 75 36.16 15.94 -17.41
C ILE A 75 36.76 15.30 -18.68
N HIS A 76 35.94 14.68 -19.53
CA HIS A 76 36.40 14.10 -20.79
C HIS A 76 36.87 15.18 -21.77
N LEU A 77 36.20 16.34 -21.78
CA LEU A 77 36.59 17.48 -22.61
C LEU A 77 37.97 18.03 -22.23
N ARG A 78 38.28 18.08 -20.94
CA ARG A 78 39.59 18.52 -20.41
C ARG A 78 40.68 17.49 -20.72
N ASP A 79 40.40 16.21 -20.52
CA ASP A 79 41.38 15.13 -20.67
C ASP A 79 41.66 14.80 -22.16
N ALA A 80 40.71 15.01 -23.06
CA ALA A 80 40.89 14.84 -24.51
C ALA A 80 41.84 15.87 -25.14
N ILE A 81 41.97 17.07 -24.57
CA ILE A 81 42.89 18.11 -25.04
C ILE A 81 44.29 17.94 -24.43
N ALA A 82 44.39 17.37 -23.23
CA ALA A 82 45.67 17.10 -22.57
C ALA A 82 46.50 15.98 -23.24
N ASN A 83 45.87 15.13 -24.07
CA ASN A 83 46.49 13.95 -24.69
C ASN A 83 46.66 14.05 -26.22
N ASP A 84 46.85 15.25 -26.77
CA ASP A 84 47.10 15.52 -28.20
C ASP A 84 46.05 14.99 -29.20
N GLY A 85 44.92 15.71 -29.28
CA GLY A 85 44.61 16.40 -30.54
C GLY A 85 43.77 15.70 -31.62
N ASN A 86 43.15 14.54 -31.38
CA ASN A 86 42.21 13.98 -32.36
C ASN A 86 40.78 13.84 -31.81
N THR A 87 39.97 14.89 -31.98
CA THR A 87 38.53 14.89 -31.63
C THR A 87 37.63 14.26 -32.71
N ASP A 88 38.22 13.67 -33.76
CA ASP A 88 37.47 13.06 -34.87
C ASP A 88 37.06 11.59 -34.63
N ASN A 89 37.61 10.91 -33.61
CA ASN A 89 37.27 9.52 -33.26
C ASN A 89 36.23 9.39 -32.13
N LEU A 90 35.27 10.31 -32.03
CA LEU A 90 34.06 10.09 -31.22
C LEU A 90 32.95 9.64 -32.16
N ASP A 91 32.73 8.32 -32.21
CA ASP A 91 31.76 7.65 -33.08
C ASP A 91 30.38 8.36 -33.10
N GLN A 92 29.87 8.53 -34.32
CA GLN A 92 28.69 9.32 -34.65
C GLN A 92 27.39 8.73 -34.06
N LEU A 93 27.01 9.18 -32.86
CA LEU A 93 25.66 9.02 -32.32
C LEU A 93 24.83 10.28 -32.63
N VAL A 94 23.86 10.18 -33.56
CA VAL A 94 22.90 11.26 -33.81
C VAL A 94 21.79 11.15 -32.76
N ILE A 95 21.79 12.08 -31.81
CA ILE A 95 20.92 12.05 -30.63
C ILE A 95 19.83 13.14 -30.70
N LEU A 96 18.57 12.76 -30.39
CA LEU A 96 17.45 13.69 -30.25
C LEU A 96 17.35 14.30 -28.84
N PRO A 97 17.37 15.63 -28.69
CA PRO A 97 17.32 16.26 -27.37
C PRO A 97 15.95 16.10 -26.70
N SER A 98 15.89 16.23 -25.37
CA SER A 98 14.62 16.19 -24.61
C SER A 98 13.70 17.38 -24.90
N THR A 99 14.23 18.47 -25.47
CA THR A 99 13.44 19.61 -25.96
C THR A 99 12.65 19.30 -27.23
N PHE A 100 12.97 18.20 -27.91
CA PHE A 100 12.23 17.76 -29.09
C PHE A 100 11.04 16.90 -28.67
N THR A 101 9.82 17.37 -28.95
CA THR A 101 8.59 16.68 -28.53
C THR A 101 8.56 15.25 -29.08
N ARG A 102 8.22 14.29 -28.20
CA ARG A 102 8.20 12.85 -28.49
C ARG A 102 9.57 12.18 -28.73
N SER A 103 10.69 12.85 -28.47
CA SER A 103 11.99 12.15 -28.41
C SER A 103 12.01 11.15 -27.24
N PRO A 104 12.84 10.08 -27.28
CA PRO A 104 12.94 9.12 -26.17
C PRO A 104 13.16 9.80 -24.82
N ARG A 105 14.05 10.81 -24.79
CA ARG A 105 14.35 11.60 -23.58
C ARG A 105 13.18 12.48 -23.14
N HIS A 106 12.49 13.13 -24.08
CA HIS A 106 11.29 13.93 -23.76
C HIS A 106 10.22 13.08 -23.06
N MET A 107 9.92 11.91 -23.63
CA MET A 107 8.91 11.00 -23.07
C MET A 107 9.33 10.46 -21.70
N HIS A 108 10.61 10.12 -21.57
CA HIS A 108 11.19 9.72 -20.29
C HIS A 108 11.05 10.83 -19.22
N GLU A 109 11.40 12.08 -19.54
CA GLU A 109 11.26 13.21 -18.62
C GLU A 109 9.81 13.45 -18.18
N TYR A 110 8.85 13.37 -19.11
CA TYR A 110 7.42 13.53 -18.77
C TYR A 110 6.89 12.41 -17.88
N THR A 111 7.38 11.18 -18.05
CA THR A 111 7.07 10.06 -17.16
C THR A 111 7.54 10.33 -15.74
N GLN A 112 8.80 10.76 -15.61
CA GLN A 112 9.42 11.07 -14.32
C GLN A 112 8.76 12.27 -13.65
N ASP A 113 8.29 13.25 -14.44
CA ASP A 113 7.51 14.37 -13.93
C ASP A 113 6.16 13.90 -13.40
N ALA A 114 5.45 13.00 -14.09
CA ALA A 114 4.21 12.39 -13.60
C ALA A 114 4.43 11.64 -12.26
N MET A 115 5.50 10.86 -12.17
CA MET A 115 5.90 10.19 -10.92
C MET A 115 6.22 11.19 -9.79
N THR A 116 6.69 12.39 -10.13
CA THR A 116 6.92 13.46 -9.14
C THR A 116 5.62 13.96 -8.53
N TYR A 117 4.51 14.05 -9.28
CA TYR A 117 3.18 14.34 -8.70
C TYR A 117 2.74 13.20 -7.77
N VAL A 118 2.90 11.96 -8.23
CA VAL A 118 2.54 10.77 -7.45
C VAL A 118 3.28 10.73 -6.12
N LYS A 119 4.58 10.99 -6.13
CA LYS A 119 5.42 11.05 -4.93
C LYS A 119 4.96 12.11 -3.93
N ASN A 120 4.57 13.30 -4.40
CA ASN A 120 4.24 14.42 -3.50
C ASN A 120 2.77 14.41 -3.06
N TYR A 121 1.87 13.81 -3.85
CA TYR A 121 0.42 13.93 -3.67
C TYR A 121 -0.32 12.58 -3.64
N GLY A 122 0.40 11.45 -3.72
CA GLY A 122 -0.17 10.11 -3.79
C GLY A 122 -0.77 9.79 -5.17
N ARG A 123 -1.62 8.77 -5.25
CA ARG A 123 -2.34 8.43 -6.50
C ARG A 123 -3.29 9.56 -6.94
N PRO A 124 -3.55 9.73 -8.25
CA PRO A 124 -4.64 10.59 -8.72
C PRO A 124 -5.98 10.05 -8.22
N ASP A 125 -6.98 10.93 -8.22
CA ASP A 125 -8.35 10.61 -7.84
C ASP A 125 -9.19 10.24 -9.05
N LEU A 126 -9.02 10.98 -10.15
CA LEU A 126 -9.77 10.80 -11.38
C LEU A 126 -8.83 10.71 -12.58
N PHE A 127 -9.20 9.82 -13.51
CA PHE A 127 -8.66 9.76 -14.86
C PHE A 127 -9.80 10.03 -15.84
N VAL A 128 -9.68 11.13 -16.57
CA VAL A 128 -10.71 11.60 -17.50
C VAL A 128 -10.16 11.53 -18.91
N THR A 129 -10.88 10.89 -19.80
CA THR A 129 -10.56 10.92 -21.23
C THR A 129 -11.61 11.73 -21.97
N PHE A 130 -11.18 12.62 -22.86
CA PHE A 130 -12.08 13.51 -23.60
C PHE A 130 -11.82 13.40 -25.10
N THR A 131 -12.77 12.81 -25.82
CA THR A 131 -12.76 12.71 -27.29
C THR A 131 -13.53 13.86 -27.93
N ARG A 132 -12.98 14.45 -28.99
CA ARG A 132 -13.62 15.51 -29.77
C ARG A 132 -14.95 15.07 -30.40
N ASN A 133 -15.99 15.92 -30.31
CA ASN A 133 -17.25 15.76 -31.05
C ASN A 133 -17.26 16.63 -32.33
N ALA A 134 -17.61 16.04 -33.48
CA ALA A 134 -17.71 16.74 -34.77
C ALA A 134 -18.94 17.65 -34.87
N THR A 135 -19.96 17.35 -34.08
CA THR A 135 -21.31 17.92 -34.18
C THR A 135 -21.52 19.11 -33.23
N TRP A 136 -20.43 19.67 -32.68
CA TRP A 136 -20.53 20.90 -31.91
C TRP A 136 -21.02 22.05 -32.80
N GLU A 137 -21.94 22.84 -32.26
CA GLU A 137 -22.55 23.99 -32.94
C GLU A 137 -21.47 24.94 -33.48
N GLU A 138 -20.43 25.21 -32.69
CA GLU A 138 -19.31 26.09 -33.10
C GLU A 138 -18.52 25.55 -34.31
N ILE A 139 -18.59 24.25 -34.59
CA ILE A 139 -18.02 23.67 -35.80
C ILE A 139 -19.00 23.86 -36.95
N GLN A 140 -20.28 23.51 -36.75
CA GLN A 140 -21.29 23.52 -37.80
C GLN A 140 -21.54 24.92 -38.35
N GLU A 141 -21.58 25.94 -37.48
CA GLU A 141 -21.79 27.35 -37.84
C GLU A 141 -20.64 27.95 -38.66
N GLU A 142 -19.43 27.41 -38.53
CA GLU A 142 -18.20 27.92 -39.16
C GLU A 142 -17.78 27.12 -40.42
N LEU A 143 -18.61 26.14 -40.83
CA LEU A 143 -18.43 25.44 -42.09
C LEU A 143 -18.89 26.30 -43.26
N LEU A 144 -18.09 26.31 -44.33
CA LEU A 144 -18.50 26.94 -45.58
C LEU A 144 -19.46 26.03 -46.36
N ASP A 145 -20.20 26.59 -47.31
CA ASP A 145 -21.16 25.83 -48.12
C ASP A 145 -20.55 24.55 -48.72
N GLY A 146 -21.23 23.43 -48.46
CA GLY A 146 -20.82 22.10 -48.90
C GLY A 146 -19.59 21.51 -48.20
N GLN A 147 -19.07 22.12 -47.14
CA GLN A 147 -18.02 21.52 -46.31
C GLN A 147 -18.62 20.61 -45.24
N ASN A 148 -17.89 19.54 -44.92
CA ASN A 148 -18.15 18.72 -43.74
C ASN A 148 -17.09 18.99 -42.65
N PRO A 149 -17.36 18.66 -41.37
CA PRO A 149 -16.38 18.79 -40.30
C PRO A 149 -15.03 18.13 -40.60
N SER A 150 -15.05 17.01 -41.33
CA SER A 150 -13.84 16.29 -41.75
C SER A 150 -12.96 17.09 -42.70
N ASP A 151 -13.47 18.11 -43.40
CA ASP A 151 -12.71 18.91 -44.36
C ASP A 151 -11.92 20.06 -43.69
N ARG A 152 -12.22 20.36 -42.42
CA ARG A 152 -11.75 21.57 -41.70
C ARG A 152 -11.03 21.23 -40.41
N HIS A 153 -9.93 20.48 -40.54
CA HIS A 153 -9.09 20.09 -39.40
C HIS A 153 -8.48 21.28 -38.61
N ASP A 154 -8.31 22.46 -39.24
CA ASP A 154 -7.97 23.71 -38.56
C ASP A 154 -9.01 24.10 -37.50
N LEU A 155 -10.29 24.03 -37.89
CA LEU A 155 -11.42 24.37 -37.04
C LEU A 155 -11.58 23.33 -35.93
N LEU A 156 -11.51 22.04 -36.28
CA LEU A 156 -11.61 20.95 -35.30
C LEU A 156 -10.55 21.07 -34.19
N ALA A 157 -9.29 21.33 -34.55
CA ALA A 157 -8.20 21.48 -33.58
C ALA A 157 -8.41 22.69 -32.67
N ARG A 158 -8.82 23.84 -33.23
CA ARG A 158 -9.07 25.08 -32.48
C ARG A 158 -10.23 24.94 -31.50
N VAL A 159 -11.37 24.43 -31.95
CA VAL A 159 -12.56 24.22 -31.09
C VAL A 159 -12.23 23.20 -30.01
N PHE A 160 -11.58 22.07 -30.35
CA PHE A 160 -11.20 21.07 -29.35
C PHE A 160 -10.29 21.65 -28.27
N ARG A 161 -9.27 22.44 -28.65
CA ARG A 161 -8.39 23.11 -27.69
C ARG A 161 -9.18 24.01 -26.73
N GLN A 162 -10.13 24.79 -27.25
CA GLN A 162 -10.97 25.65 -26.40
C GLN A 162 -11.84 24.83 -25.45
N LYS A 163 -12.41 23.71 -25.91
CA LYS A 163 -13.22 22.81 -25.08
C LYS A 163 -12.38 22.16 -23.98
N VAL A 164 -11.14 21.75 -24.25
CA VAL A 164 -10.20 21.24 -23.24
C VAL A 164 -9.83 22.32 -22.21
N ILE A 165 -9.57 23.56 -22.64
CA ILE A 165 -9.30 24.67 -21.71
C ILE A 165 -10.53 24.93 -20.82
N LYS A 166 -11.73 24.93 -21.42
CA LYS A 166 -12.98 25.12 -20.68
C LYS A 166 -13.25 23.98 -19.70
N SER A 167 -13.01 22.72 -20.08
CA SER A 167 -13.16 21.57 -19.18
C SER A 167 -12.19 21.65 -18.01
N MET A 168 -10.92 21.99 -18.25
CA MET A 168 -9.95 22.20 -17.19
C MET A 168 -10.34 23.36 -16.26
N ASN A 169 -10.89 24.46 -16.78
CA ASN A 169 -11.38 25.55 -15.94
C ASN A 169 -12.57 25.11 -15.06
N ILE A 170 -13.52 24.36 -15.61
CA ILE A 170 -14.67 23.84 -14.86
C ILE A 170 -14.19 22.91 -13.73
N ILE A 171 -13.27 21.99 -14.03
CA ILE A 171 -12.72 21.06 -13.04
C ILE A 171 -11.93 21.82 -11.96
N THR A 172 -11.05 22.74 -12.36
CA THR A 172 -10.03 23.30 -11.44
C THR A 172 -10.41 24.62 -10.79
N LYS A 173 -11.24 25.45 -11.43
CA LYS A 173 -11.68 26.77 -10.94
C LYS A 173 -13.11 26.76 -10.44
N SER A 174 -14.01 26.02 -11.10
CA SER A 174 -15.40 25.87 -10.64
C SER A 174 -15.59 24.73 -9.64
N HIS A 175 -14.53 23.96 -9.36
CA HIS A 175 -14.50 22.93 -8.31
C HIS A 175 -15.58 21.86 -8.45
N VAL A 176 -15.89 21.41 -9.68
CA VAL A 176 -16.94 20.40 -9.94
C VAL A 176 -16.75 19.12 -9.13
N PHE A 177 -15.51 18.68 -8.93
CA PHE A 177 -15.16 17.52 -8.11
C PHE A 177 -14.57 17.91 -6.75
N GLY A 178 -14.70 19.18 -6.36
CA GLY A 178 -13.97 19.80 -5.27
C GLY A 178 -12.65 20.47 -5.69
N PRO A 179 -11.91 21.07 -4.75
CA PRO A 179 -10.68 21.80 -5.05
C PRO A 179 -9.57 20.89 -5.60
N ALA A 180 -9.10 21.17 -6.82
CA ALA A 180 -7.97 20.46 -7.39
C ALA A 180 -6.65 20.86 -6.71
N ARG A 181 -5.90 19.87 -6.21
CA ARG A 181 -4.56 20.03 -5.65
C ARG A 181 -3.50 20.14 -6.74
N CYS A 182 -3.57 19.26 -7.73
CA CYS A 182 -2.73 19.29 -8.94
C CYS A 182 -3.43 18.56 -10.09
N TRP A 183 -2.94 18.78 -11.30
CA TRP A 183 -3.46 18.12 -12.50
C TRP A 183 -2.40 18.09 -13.60
N MET A 184 -2.57 17.16 -14.54
CA MET A 184 -1.83 17.15 -15.79
C MET A 184 -2.66 16.51 -16.89
N TYR A 185 -2.39 16.87 -18.14
CA TYR A 185 -3.01 16.20 -19.28
C TYR A 185 -2.06 16.05 -20.46
N SER A 186 -2.39 15.11 -21.35
CA SER A 186 -1.70 14.84 -22.62
C SER A 186 -2.72 14.75 -23.77
N ILE A 187 -2.37 15.26 -24.94
CA ILE A 187 -3.17 15.14 -26.17
C ILE A 187 -2.59 14.05 -27.07
N GLU A 188 -3.45 13.15 -27.53
CA GLU A 188 -3.14 12.04 -28.42
C GLU A 188 -4.03 12.12 -29.68
N TRP A 189 -3.53 11.58 -30.80
CA TRP A 189 -4.30 11.38 -32.02
C TRP A 189 -4.41 9.89 -32.30
N GLN A 190 -5.63 9.35 -32.31
CA GLN A 190 -5.87 7.94 -32.65
C GLN A 190 -5.81 7.73 -34.17
N LYS A 191 -5.70 6.48 -34.66
CA LYS A 191 -5.62 6.09 -36.09
C LYS A 191 -6.58 6.78 -37.07
N ARG A 192 -7.70 7.34 -36.61
CA ARG A 192 -8.66 8.14 -37.41
C ARG A 192 -8.35 9.66 -37.43
N GLY A 193 -7.22 10.08 -36.87
CA GLY A 193 -6.78 11.47 -36.75
C GLY A 193 -7.56 12.32 -35.73
N LEU A 194 -8.37 11.72 -34.86
CA LEU A 194 -9.17 12.48 -33.89
C LEU A 194 -8.34 12.84 -32.65
N PRO A 195 -8.32 14.13 -32.23
CA PRO A 195 -7.65 14.53 -31.02
C PRO A 195 -8.42 14.05 -29.79
N HIS A 196 -7.68 13.57 -28.80
CA HIS A 196 -8.17 12.96 -27.58
C HIS A 196 -7.30 13.38 -26.40
N ALA A 197 -7.91 13.86 -25.32
CA ALA A 197 -7.19 14.29 -24.13
C ALA A 197 -7.23 13.21 -23.05
N HIS A 198 -6.09 12.95 -22.42
CA HIS A 198 -5.95 12.13 -21.22
C HIS A 198 -5.64 13.07 -20.05
N ILE A 199 -6.53 13.16 -19.07
CA ILE A 199 -6.48 14.14 -17.98
C ILE A 199 -6.39 13.39 -16.64
N LEU A 200 -5.49 13.81 -15.78
CA LEU A 200 -5.29 13.29 -14.43
C LEU A 200 -5.50 14.39 -13.41
N ILE A 201 -6.29 14.08 -12.38
CA ILE A 201 -6.71 15.06 -11.36
C ILE A 201 -6.41 14.50 -9.98
N TRP A 202 -5.78 15.32 -9.14
CA TRP A 202 -5.66 15.10 -7.70
C TRP A 202 -6.48 16.16 -6.98
N LEU A 203 -7.38 15.74 -6.12
CA LEU A 203 -8.23 16.60 -5.32
C LEU A 203 -7.56 16.86 -3.97
N LYS A 204 -7.89 18.00 -3.33
CA LYS A 204 -7.49 18.27 -1.95
C LYS A 204 -8.17 17.28 -1.00
N ASP A 205 -9.47 17.11 -1.19
CA ASP A 205 -10.31 16.17 -0.47
C ASP A 205 -10.55 14.94 -1.35
N LYS A 206 -10.16 13.77 -0.85
CA LYS A 206 -10.22 12.50 -1.59
C LYS A 206 -11.66 12.01 -1.68
N ILE A 207 -12.08 11.58 -2.88
CA ILE A 207 -13.40 10.92 -3.07
C ILE A 207 -13.39 9.59 -2.33
N LYS A 208 -14.32 9.43 -1.39
CA LYS A 208 -14.50 8.18 -0.63
C LYS A 208 -15.30 7.15 -1.43
N PRO A 209 -15.18 5.84 -1.12
CA PRO A 209 -15.92 4.78 -1.80
C PRO A 209 -17.43 5.02 -1.95
N ASP A 210 -18.07 5.53 -0.91
CA ASP A 210 -19.49 5.85 -0.83
C ASP A 210 -19.89 7.13 -1.61
N GLU A 211 -18.90 7.95 -1.97
CA GLU A 211 -19.10 9.18 -2.76
C GLU A 211 -18.93 8.94 -4.27
N ILE A 212 -18.39 7.79 -4.70
CA ILE A 212 -18.08 7.52 -6.12
C ILE A 212 -19.31 7.68 -7.03
N ASP A 213 -20.43 7.07 -6.63
CA ASP A 213 -21.68 7.08 -7.42
C ASP A 213 -22.34 8.46 -7.49
N SER A 214 -21.92 9.42 -6.64
CA SER A 214 -22.35 10.82 -6.73
C SER A 214 -21.62 11.60 -7.82
N VAL A 215 -20.44 11.11 -8.24
CA VAL A 215 -19.55 11.76 -9.20
C VAL A 215 -19.59 11.08 -10.56
N ILE A 216 -19.58 9.74 -10.57
CA ILE A 216 -19.47 8.90 -11.76
C ILE A 216 -20.71 8.01 -11.85
N SER A 217 -21.36 8.01 -13.01
CA SER A 217 -22.44 7.09 -13.36
C SER A 217 -21.98 6.16 -14.47
N ALA A 218 -22.42 4.91 -14.42
CA ALA A 218 -22.29 3.96 -15.51
C ALA A 218 -23.67 3.41 -15.93
N GLU A 219 -24.72 4.22 -15.74
CA GLU A 219 -26.11 3.86 -15.99
C GLU A 219 -26.74 4.78 -17.04
N LEU A 220 -27.73 4.24 -17.77
CA LEU A 220 -28.65 5.04 -18.55
C LEU A 220 -29.49 5.92 -17.61
N PRO A 221 -29.59 7.24 -17.86
CA PRO A 221 -30.49 8.11 -17.12
C PRO A 221 -31.96 7.71 -17.30
N ASP A 222 -32.83 8.16 -16.40
CA ASP A 222 -34.27 8.04 -16.62
C ASP A 222 -34.69 8.95 -17.79
N ARG A 223 -35.25 8.33 -18.84
CA ARG A 223 -35.70 9.04 -20.05
C ARG A 223 -36.82 10.04 -19.79
N GLN A 224 -37.66 9.80 -18.77
CA GLN A 224 -38.75 10.70 -18.42
C GLN A 224 -38.25 11.88 -17.58
N GLN A 225 -37.32 11.66 -16.65
CA GLN A 225 -36.82 12.72 -15.77
C GLN A 225 -35.75 13.59 -16.43
N ASP A 226 -34.80 13.00 -17.17
CA ASP A 226 -33.76 13.74 -17.89
C ASP A 226 -33.62 13.23 -19.33
N PRO A 227 -34.61 13.55 -20.21
CA PRO A 227 -34.58 13.13 -21.61
C PRO A 227 -33.35 13.64 -22.35
N ARG A 228 -32.83 14.82 -21.96
CA ARG A 228 -31.67 15.44 -22.59
C ARG A 228 -30.40 14.66 -22.27
N LEU A 229 -30.14 14.36 -21.00
CA LEU A 229 -28.98 13.56 -20.62
C LEU A 229 -29.12 12.15 -21.20
N PHE A 230 -30.31 11.53 -21.15
CA PHE A 230 -30.54 10.21 -21.77
C PHE A 230 -30.09 10.18 -23.23
N GLN A 231 -30.50 11.15 -24.04
CA GLN A 231 -30.09 11.25 -25.44
C GLN A 231 -28.57 11.43 -25.60
N ILE A 232 -27.94 12.25 -24.76
CA ILE A 232 -26.49 12.46 -24.77
C ILE A 232 -25.75 11.16 -24.45
N ILE A 233 -26.20 10.41 -23.44
CA ILE A 233 -25.56 9.16 -23.01
C ILE A 233 -25.75 8.07 -24.07
N VAL A 234 -26.96 7.89 -24.60
CA VAL A 234 -27.21 6.93 -25.69
C VAL A 234 -26.35 7.24 -26.92
N LYS A 235 -26.18 8.52 -27.26
CA LYS A 235 -25.40 8.94 -28.43
C LYS A 235 -23.88 8.83 -28.24
N ASN A 236 -23.37 9.22 -27.06
CA ASN A 236 -21.94 9.48 -26.88
C ASN A 236 -21.24 8.54 -25.89
N MET A 237 -21.98 7.87 -25.01
CA MET A 237 -21.42 7.11 -23.87
C MET A 237 -21.76 5.62 -23.92
N ILE A 238 -22.25 5.11 -25.05
CA ILE A 238 -22.46 3.68 -25.26
C ILE A 238 -21.25 3.06 -25.94
N HIS A 239 -20.72 2.00 -25.35
CA HIS A 239 -19.78 1.13 -26.05
C HIS A 239 -20.53 0.35 -27.13
N GLU A 240 -20.07 0.46 -28.38
CA GLU A 240 -20.67 -0.27 -29.49
C GLU A 240 -20.71 -1.79 -29.20
N PRO A 241 -21.86 -2.46 -29.35
CA PRO A 241 -21.98 -3.88 -29.07
C PRO A 241 -20.93 -4.71 -29.81
N CYS A 242 -20.20 -5.56 -29.08
CA CYS A 242 -19.10 -6.38 -29.59
C CYS A 242 -19.21 -7.83 -29.09
N GLY A 243 -18.21 -8.67 -29.41
CA GLY A 243 -18.23 -10.09 -29.02
C GLY A 243 -19.02 -10.92 -30.01
N SER A 244 -19.90 -11.79 -29.51
CA SER A 244 -20.81 -12.59 -30.35
C SER A 244 -21.78 -11.72 -31.16
N ILE A 245 -22.16 -10.55 -30.64
CA ILE A 245 -23.09 -9.62 -31.30
C ILE A 245 -22.47 -8.98 -32.54
N ASN A 246 -21.18 -8.65 -32.48
CA ASN A 246 -20.44 -8.11 -33.62
C ASN A 246 -18.96 -8.52 -33.53
N PRO A 247 -18.61 -9.71 -34.09
CA PRO A 247 -17.24 -10.22 -34.06
C PRO A 247 -16.24 -9.34 -34.81
N GLY A 248 -16.72 -8.55 -35.79
CA GLY A 248 -15.91 -7.61 -36.59
C GLY A 248 -15.62 -6.28 -35.90
N SER A 249 -16.06 -6.09 -34.65
CA SER A 249 -15.83 -4.86 -33.90
C SER A 249 -14.33 -4.60 -33.70
N SER A 250 -13.92 -3.33 -33.82
CA SER A 250 -12.51 -2.92 -33.70
C SER A 250 -11.86 -3.23 -32.34
N CYS A 251 -12.65 -3.54 -31.32
CA CYS A 251 -12.18 -3.94 -29.99
C CYS A 251 -11.91 -5.45 -29.85
N MET A 252 -12.27 -6.27 -30.84
CA MET A 252 -12.04 -7.71 -30.85
C MET A 252 -10.60 -8.00 -31.32
N LYS A 253 -9.85 -8.79 -30.55
CA LYS A 253 -8.55 -9.35 -30.93
C LYS A 253 -8.51 -10.82 -30.53
N ASP A 254 -8.11 -11.70 -31.44
CA ASP A 254 -8.00 -13.14 -31.19
C ASP A 254 -9.29 -13.74 -30.59
N GLY A 255 -10.44 -13.30 -31.10
CA GLY A 255 -11.76 -13.73 -30.61
C GLY A 255 -12.18 -13.19 -29.24
N LYS A 256 -11.36 -12.37 -28.56
CA LYS A 256 -11.65 -11.78 -27.24
C LYS A 256 -11.78 -10.25 -27.30
N GLY A 257 -12.78 -9.71 -26.60
CA GLY A 257 -12.99 -8.28 -26.48
C GLY A 257 -11.95 -7.61 -25.57
N THR A 258 -11.07 -6.78 -26.14
CA THR A 258 -9.99 -6.09 -25.40
C THR A 258 -10.49 -5.09 -24.35
N LYS A 259 -11.75 -4.65 -24.47
CA LYS A 259 -12.38 -3.65 -23.58
C LYS A 259 -13.28 -4.26 -22.49
N ARG A 260 -13.41 -5.59 -22.44
CA ARG A 260 -14.18 -6.34 -21.44
C ARG A 260 -15.66 -5.92 -21.36
N TYR A 261 -16.27 -5.63 -22.51
CA TYR A 261 -17.71 -5.44 -22.65
C TYR A 261 -18.35 -6.72 -23.23
N PRO A 262 -19.60 -7.05 -22.86
CA PRO A 262 -20.45 -6.35 -21.88
C PRO A 262 -19.92 -6.46 -20.45
N ARG A 263 -20.18 -5.43 -19.62
CA ARG A 263 -19.81 -5.41 -18.19
C ARG A 263 -20.82 -6.21 -17.35
N GLN A 264 -20.44 -6.57 -16.13
CA GLN A 264 -21.37 -7.20 -15.17
C GLN A 264 -22.38 -6.17 -14.65
N LEU A 265 -23.63 -6.58 -14.46
CA LEU A 265 -24.64 -5.78 -13.75
C LEU A 265 -24.39 -5.87 -12.25
N LEU A 266 -24.40 -4.73 -11.57
CA LEU A 266 -24.08 -4.60 -10.16
C LEU A 266 -25.04 -3.60 -9.52
N ARG A 267 -25.60 -3.95 -8.36
CA ARG A 267 -26.48 -3.05 -7.60
C ARG A 267 -25.73 -1.85 -7.02
N ASP A 268 -24.46 -2.03 -6.65
CA ASP A 268 -23.61 -1.02 -6.03
C ASP A 268 -22.18 -1.09 -6.60
N THR A 269 -21.48 0.05 -6.62
CA THR A 269 -20.07 0.10 -7.00
C THR A 269 -19.22 -0.67 -5.98
N LYS A 270 -18.37 -1.58 -6.46
CA LYS A 270 -17.45 -2.33 -5.58
C LYS A 270 -16.06 -1.71 -5.61
N THR A 271 -15.58 -1.23 -4.48
CA THR A 271 -14.20 -0.73 -4.32
C THR A 271 -13.30 -1.81 -3.74
N GLY A 272 -12.14 -2.04 -4.33
CA GLY A 272 -11.17 -3.02 -3.83
C GLY A 272 -10.35 -3.68 -4.92
N GLU A 273 -10.87 -3.77 -6.15
CA GLU A 273 -10.13 -4.36 -7.26
C GLU A 273 -8.94 -3.50 -7.72
N ASP A 274 -7.95 -4.21 -8.24
CA ASP A 274 -6.69 -3.71 -8.78
C ASP A 274 -6.91 -3.03 -10.14
N GLY A 275 -7.32 -1.76 -10.13
CA GLY A 275 -7.56 -0.97 -11.34
C GLY A 275 -8.61 0.11 -11.13
N TYR A 276 -9.51 0.27 -12.11
CA TYR A 276 -10.75 1.04 -11.96
C TYR A 276 -11.81 0.16 -11.26
N PRO A 277 -12.61 0.71 -10.33
CA PRO A 277 -13.63 -0.06 -9.64
C PRO A 277 -14.71 -0.53 -10.63
N PRO A 278 -15.27 -1.73 -10.46
CA PRO A 278 -16.51 -2.09 -11.14
C PRO A 278 -17.66 -1.24 -10.60
N TYR A 279 -18.14 -0.31 -11.45
CA TYR A 279 -19.23 0.62 -11.11
C TYR A 279 -20.60 -0.04 -11.05
N ARG A 280 -21.49 0.59 -10.27
CA ARG A 280 -22.92 0.32 -10.25
C ARG A 280 -23.52 0.36 -11.66
N ARG A 281 -24.23 -0.72 -11.99
CA ARG A 281 -24.94 -0.95 -13.26
C ARG A 281 -26.19 -1.76 -12.96
N ARG A 282 -27.28 -1.13 -12.54
CA ARG A 282 -28.49 -1.85 -12.14
C ARG A 282 -29.13 -2.59 -13.30
N SER A 283 -29.63 -3.79 -13.01
CA SER A 283 -30.48 -4.54 -13.93
C SER A 283 -31.86 -3.87 -14.06
N SER A 284 -32.69 -4.28 -15.02
CA SER A 284 -34.06 -3.76 -15.09
C SER A 284 -34.92 -4.15 -13.89
N GLU A 285 -34.64 -5.29 -13.26
CA GLU A 285 -35.28 -5.72 -12.02
C GLU A 285 -34.88 -4.82 -10.83
N ASP A 286 -33.66 -4.27 -10.87
CA ASP A 286 -33.13 -3.33 -9.87
C ASP A 286 -33.41 -1.85 -10.22
N GLY A 287 -34.30 -1.57 -11.18
CA GLY A 287 -34.65 -0.19 -11.60
C GLY A 287 -33.69 0.45 -12.61
N GLY A 288 -32.90 -0.36 -13.32
CA GLY A 288 -32.02 0.06 -14.42
C GLY A 288 -32.75 0.18 -15.76
N PHE A 289 -32.42 1.23 -16.52
CA PHE A 289 -33.06 1.52 -17.81
C PHE A 289 -32.42 0.78 -18.98
N LYS A 290 -33.15 0.72 -20.10
CA LYS A 290 -32.70 0.17 -21.39
C LYS A 290 -32.86 1.20 -22.51
N ALA A 291 -32.12 1.03 -23.60
CA ALA A 291 -32.22 1.85 -24.79
C ALA A 291 -32.15 0.99 -26.05
N LYS A 292 -32.83 1.42 -27.12
CA LYS A 292 -32.70 0.82 -28.45
C LYS A 292 -31.66 1.61 -29.25
N ILE A 293 -30.68 0.92 -29.79
CA ILE A 293 -29.64 1.51 -30.65
C ILE A 293 -29.58 0.79 -31.99
N LYS A 294 -29.20 1.54 -33.03
CA LYS A 294 -28.97 0.98 -34.37
C LYS A 294 -27.50 0.65 -34.53
N VAL A 295 -27.17 -0.62 -34.72
CA VAL A 295 -25.80 -1.12 -34.92
C VAL A 295 -25.64 -1.60 -36.35
N LYS A 296 -24.50 -1.28 -36.96
CA LYS A 296 -24.19 -1.71 -38.33
C LYS A 296 -23.43 -3.04 -38.26
N SER A 297 -24.03 -4.12 -38.78
CA SER A 297 -23.40 -5.44 -38.87
C SER A 297 -23.25 -5.80 -40.35
N GLY A 298 -22.05 -5.65 -40.89
CA GLY A 298 -21.82 -5.75 -42.34
C GLY A 298 -22.59 -4.68 -43.14
N ASN A 299 -23.42 -5.12 -44.08
CA ASN A 299 -24.24 -4.25 -44.93
C ASN A 299 -25.66 -3.98 -44.38
N SER A 300 -26.06 -4.57 -43.25
CA SER A 300 -27.37 -4.37 -42.63
C SER A 300 -27.30 -3.50 -41.37
N ILE A 301 -28.38 -2.76 -41.10
CA ILE A 301 -28.57 -2.01 -39.85
C ILE A 301 -29.55 -2.81 -39.00
N GLN A 302 -29.11 -3.24 -37.83
CA GLN A 302 -29.94 -3.98 -36.88
C GLN A 302 -30.23 -3.10 -35.67
N GLU A 303 -31.49 -3.06 -35.23
CA GLU A 303 -31.85 -2.39 -33.98
C GLU A 303 -31.70 -3.40 -32.83
N ILE A 304 -30.89 -3.04 -31.84
CA ILE A 304 -30.54 -3.88 -30.70
C ILE A 304 -30.93 -3.14 -29.43
N GLU A 305 -31.58 -3.85 -28.51
CA GLU A 305 -31.84 -3.35 -27.16
C GLU A 305 -30.59 -3.55 -26.29
N ILE A 306 -30.12 -2.47 -25.68
CA ILE A 306 -28.98 -2.46 -24.78
C ILE A 306 -29.40 -2.03 -23.38
N ASP A 307 -28.69 -2.56 -22.38
CA ASP A 307 -28.84 -2.24 -20.97
C ASP A 307 -27.57 -1.53 -20.43
N ASN A 308 -27.54 -1.34 -19.11
CA ASN A 308 -26.42 -0.73 -18.40
C ASN A 308 -25.08 -1.48 -18.55
N LYS A 309 -25.02 -2.68 -19.14
CA LYS A 309 -23.73 -3.38 -19.36
C LYS A 309 -22.85 -2.69 -20.39
N TRP A 310 -23.43 -1.85 -21.25
CA TRP A 310 -22.75 -1.20 -22.38
C TRP A 310 -22.35 0.25 -22.13
N VAL A 311 -22.81 0.85 -21.03
CA VAL A 311 -22.55 2.27 -20.73
C VAL A 311 -21.08 2.46 -20.31
N VAL A 312 -20.42 3.45 -20.90
CA VAL A 312 -19.07 3.88 -20.49
C VAL A 312 -19.21 4.83 -19.29
N PRO A 313 -18.42 4.67 -18.21
CA PRO A 313 -18.50 5.55 -17.04
C PRO A 313 -18.38 7.04 -17.41
N TYR A 314 -19.22 7.89 -16.82
CA TYR A 314 -19.30 9.31 -17.15
C TYR A 314 -19.71 10.16 -15.95
N CYS A 315 -19.28 11.42 -15.95
CA CYS A 315 -19.85 12.45 -15.09
C CYS A 315 -21.04 13.12 -15.79
N PRO A 316 -22.28 13.05 -15.24
CA PRO A 316 -23.47 13.66 -15.83
C PRO A 316 -23.28 15.13 -16.23
N LEU A 317 -22.64 15.93 -15.37
CA LEU A 317 -22.43 17.35 -15.61
C LEU A 317 -21.49 17.61 -16.80
N LEU A 318 -20.36 16.90 -16.86
CA LEU A 318 -19.41 17.06 -17.97
C LEU A 318 -20.02 16.62 -19.29
N SER A 319 -20.75 15.49 -19.30
CA SER A 319 -21.47 15.03 -20.49
C SER A 319 -22.51 16.04 -20.97
N ARG A 320 -23.26 16.71 -20.07
CA ARG A 320 -24.22 17.77 -20.44
C ARG A 320 -23.54 18.99 -21.05
N ILE A 321 -22.45 19.45 -20.45
CA ILE A 321 -21.77 20.68 -20.88
C ILE A 321 -21.08 20.49 -22.24
N PHE A 322 -20.41 19.35 -22.43
CA PHE A 322 -19.56 19.13 -23.59
C PHE A 322 -20.21 18.29 -24.67
N GLN A 323 -21.31 17.56 -24.39
CA GLN A 323 -22.02 16.72 -25.34
C GLN A 323 -21.07 15.86 -26.18
N ALA A 324 -20.10 15.23 -25.53
CA ALA A 324 -19.04 14.47 -26.18
C ALA A 324 -18.76 13.18 -25.42
N HIS A 325 -18.02 12.27 -26.04
CA HIS A 325 -17.56 11.06 -25.37
C HIS A 325 -16.48 11.41 -24.34
N ILE A 326 -16.86 11.43 -23.06
CA ILE A 326 -16.00 11.72 -21.91
C ILE A 326 -16.07 10.55 -20.95
N ASN A 327 -15.01 9.72 -20.89
CA ASN A 327 -14.95 8.62 -19.92
C ASN A 327 -14.30 9.12 -18.63
N ASP A 328 -15.02 9.05 -17.52
CA ASP A 328 -14.57 9.46 -16.19
C ASP A 328 -14.34 8.23 -15.31
N GLU A 329 -13.10 8.01 -14.88
CA GLU A 329 -12.70 6.81 -14.14
C GLU A 329 -12.11 7.17 -12.76
N TYR A 330 -12.58 6.51 -11.70
CA TYR A 330 -11.99 6.62 -10.36
C TYR A 330 -10.69 5.81 -10.27
N CYS A 331 -9.61 6.48 -9.91
CA CYS A 331 -8.28 5.87 -9.83
C CYS A 331 -8.06 5.17 -8.49
N ASN A 332 -8.58 3.96 -8.30
CA ASN A 332 -8.56 3.29 -6.99
C ASN A 332 -7.17 2.77 -6.53
N SER A 333 -6.30 2.35 -7.45
CA SER A 333 -5.07 1.59 -7.10
C SER A 333 -3.77 2.20 -7.63
N VAL A 334 -2.64 1.79 -7.03
CA VAL A 334 -1.28 2.13 -7.52
C VAL A 334 -1.05 1.64 -8.96
N LYS A 335 -1.79 0.61 -9.41
CA LYS A 335 -1.75 0.16 -10.83
C LYS A 335 -2.21 1.23 -11.80
N SER A 336 -3.06 2.17 -11.38
CA SER A 336 -3.44 3.34 -12.20
C SER A 336 -2.21 4.16 -12.59
N ILE A 337 -1.12 4.16 -11.81
CA ILE A 337 0.14 4.87 -12.14
C ILE A 337 0.84 4.27 -13.36
N LYS A 338 0.74 2.95 -13.58
CA LYS A 338 1.22 2.33 -14.83
C LYS A 338 0.45 2.85 -16.03
N TYR A 339 -0.87 3.05 -15.88
CA TYR A 339 -1.71 3.65 -16.91
C TYR A 339 -1.38 5.14 -17.14
N ILE A 340 -1.10 5.91 -16.08
CA ILE A 340 -0.60 7.30 -16.16
C ILE A 340 0.63 7.37 -17.08
N CYS A 341 1.64 6.54 -16.79
CA CYS A 341 2.88 6.51 -17.57
C CYS A 341 2.62 6.07 -19.02
N LYS A 342 1.74 5.09 -19.24
CA LYS A 342 1.41 4.58 -20.57
C LYS A 342 0.80 5.65 -21.48
N TYR A 343 -0.18 6.43 -20.99
CA TYR A 343 -0.90 7.40 -21.82
C TYR A 343 -0.17 8.74 -21.95
N ILE A 344 0.70 9.09 -20.99
CA ILE A 344 1.66 10.18 -21.17
C ILE A 344 2.69 9.81 -22.25
N ASN A 345 3.07 8.53 -22.35
CA ASN A 345 4.09 8.06 -23.28
C ASN A 345 3.59 7.52 -24.62
N LYS A 346 2.29 7.63 -24.92
CA LYS A 346 1.78 7.06 -26.17
C LYS A 346 2.27 7.90 -27.36
N GLY A 347 3.22 7.34 -28.10
CA GLY A 347 3.78 7.92 -29.32
C GLY A 347 2.78 7.92 -30.48
N SER A 348 3.19 8.50 -31.60
CA SER A 348 2.45 8.35 -32.87
C SER A 348 2.27 6.87 -33.21
N ASP A 349 1.19 6.53 -33.89
CA ASP A 349 1.07 5.20 -34.51
C ASP A 349 2.26 4.96 -35.46
N GLN A 350 2.86 3.78 -35.38
CA GLN A 350 4.00 3.37 -36.22
C GLN A 350 3.69 2.09 -36.98
N ALA A 351 4.18 1.99 -38.21
CA ALA A 351 4.23 0.75 -38.97
C ALA A 351 5.57 0.04 -38.71
N MET A 352 5.51 -1.24 -38.32
CA MET A 352 6.71 -2.07 -38.10
C MET A 352 7.11 -2.75 -39.41
N PHE A 353 8.31 -2.44 -39.91
CA PHE A 353 8.95 -3.16 -41.02
C PHE A 353 10.33 -3.63 -40.56
N GLY A 354 10.69 -4.90 -40.82
CA GLY A 354 12.01 -5.43 -40.49
C GLY A 354 13.02 -5.06 -41.56
N PHE A 355 14.10 -4.37 -41.19
CA PHE A 355 15.28 -4.22 -42.03
C PHE A 355 16.48 -4.84 -41.32
N GLY A 356 17.15 -5.78 -41.98
CA GLY A 356 18.48 -6.22 -41.59
C GLY A 356 19.49 -5.13 -41.95
N LYS A 357 20.06 -4.51 -40.92
CA LYS A 357 21.40 -3.91 -41.02
C LYS A 357 22.21 -4.41 -39.85
N ASP A 358 23.26 -5.16 -40.17
CA ASP A 358 24.36 -5.48 -39.27
C ASP A 358 25.02 -4.18 -38.78
N GLY A 359 25.47 -4.18 -37.53
CA GLY A 359 25.58 -3.00 -36.66
C GLY A 359 26.50 -1.85 -37.06
N THR A 360 26.55 -0.87 -36.13
CA THR A 360 27.54 0.24 -35.92
C THR A 360 27.17 1.71 -36.19
N SER A 361 25.89 2.12 -36.19
CA SER A 361 25.53 3.50 -35.77
C SER A 361 24.09 3.62 -35.27
N ILE A 362 23.86 4.30 -34.14
CA ILE A 362 22.53 4.62 -33.62
C ILE A 362 22.18 6.04 -34.09
N ASP A 363 21.30 6.16 -35.10
CA ASP A 363 20.70 7.43 -35.53
C ASP A 363 19.27 7.56 -35.01
N GLU A 364 19.08 8.29 -33.91
CA GLU A 364 17.76 8.51 -33.32
C GLU A 364 16.83 9.36 -34.20
N VAL A 365 17.38 10.19 -35.10
CA VAL A 365 16.58 10.97 -36.05
C VAL A 365 15.96 10.04 -37.09
N GLU A 366 16.73 9.07 -37.61
CA GLU A 366 16.23 8.05 -38.52
C GLU A 366 15.17 7.19 -37.83
N GLN A 367 15.46 6.67 -36.63
CA GLN A 367 14.50 5.91 -35.82
C GLN A 367 13.22 6.68 -35.52
N TYR A 368 13.29 7.99 -35.30
CA TYR A 368 12.13 8.84 -35.07
C TYR A 368 11.26 9.06 -36.33
N GLN A 369 11.89 9.13 -37.51
CA GLN A 369 11.20 9.27 -38.79
C GLN A 369 10.60 7.94 -39.28
N LEU A 370 11.27 6.82 -38.98
CA LEU A 370 10.90 5.49 -39.47
C LEU A 370 9.47 5.09 -39.07
N GLY A 371 8.67 4.75 -40.09
CA GLY A 371 7.33 4.17 -39.94
C GLY A 371 6.29 5.08 -39.27
N ARG A 372 6.58 6.36 -39.01
CA ARG A 372 5.70 7.26 -38.26
C ARG A 372 4.50 7.73 -39.07
N TYR A 373 3.31 7.55 -38.53
CA TYR A 373 2.07 8.11 -39.07
C TYR A 373 1.84 9.55 -38.57
N ILE A 374 1.62 10.48 -39.50
CA ILE A 374 1.27 11.88 -39.23
C ILE A 374 -0.14 12.14 -39.78
N SER A 375 -1.09 12.48 -38.90
CA SER A 375 -2.42 12.90 -39.33
C SER A 375 -2.48 14.40 -39.62
N SER A 376 -3.38 14.83 -40.50
CA SER A 376 -3.57 16.26 -40.78
C SER A 376 -4.04 17.06 -39.55
N ASN A 377 -4.82 16.47 -38.64
CA ASN A 377 -5.15 17.12 -37.36
C ASN A 377 -3.94 17.29 -36.44
N GLU A 378 -3.04 16.29 -36.36
CA GLU A 378 -1.77 16.44 -35.62
C GLU A 378 -0.94 17.55 -36.24
N ALA A 379 -0.80 17.56 -37.56
CA ALA A 379 -0.06 18.58 -38.30
C ALA A 379 -0.59 20.00 -38.03
N VAL A 380 -1.92 20.22 -38.09
CA VAL A 380 -2.54 21.50 -37.70
C VAL A 380 -2.16 21.89 -36.27
N TRP A 381 -2.32 20.98 -35.30
CA TRP A 381 -2.04 21.27 -33.89
C TRP A 381 -0.59 21.72 -33.68
N ARG A 382 0.35 21.09 -34.39
CA ARG A 382 1.77 21.39 -34.33
C ARG A 382 2.13 22.69 -35.04
N ILE A 383 1.54 22.95 -36.22
CA ILE A 383 1.72 24.22 -36.95
C ILE A 383 1.21 25.40 -36.12
N LEU A 384 0.06 25.25 -35.45
CA LEU A 384 -0.51 26.26 -34.56
C LEU A 384 0.20 26.35 -33.20
N ARG A 385 1.25 25.54 -32.97
CA ARG A 385 2.02 25.48 -31.71
C ARG A 385 1.17 25.25 -30.46
N PHE A 386 0.09 24.49 -30.59
CA PHE A 386 -0.72 24.12 -29.44
C PHE A 386 0.04 23.10 -28.56
N SER A 387 0.01 23.33 -27.25
CA SER A 387 0.68 22.44 -26.30
C SER A 387 0.03 21.06 -26.29
N ILE A 388 0.86 20.01 -26.30
CA ILE A 388 0.40 18.62 -26.21
C ILE A 388 0.27 18.19 -24.74
N HIS A 389 1.12 18.72 -23.88
CA HIS A 389 1.16 18.36 -22.47
C HIS A 389 1.07 19.63 -21.63
N GLU A 390 0.19 19.62 -20.65
CA GLU A 390 0.10 20.69 -19.66
C GLU A 390 0.01 20.09 -18.27
N ARG A 391 0.49 20.83 -17.28
CA ARG A 391 0.55 20.36 -15.91
C ARG A 391 0.63 21.50 -14.91
N ARG A 392 0.10 21.28 -13.72
CA ARG A 392 0.17 22.24 -12.61
C ARG A 392 0.20 21.52 -11.27
N PRO A 393 1.06 21.94 -10.33
CA PRO A 393 2.10 22.98 -10.45
C PRO A 393 3.32 22.49 -11.25
N THR A 394 4.10 23.39 -11.84
CA THR A 394 5.28 23.05 -12.65
C THR A 394 6.33 22.23 -11.87
N VAL A 395 7.00 21.30 -12.56
CA VAL A 395 8.14 20.54 -12.03
C VAL A 395 9.45 21.21 -12.46
N VAL A 396 10.28 21.58 -11.47
CA VAL A 396 11.62 22.15 -11.68
C VAL A 396 12.66 21.02 -11.63
N HIS A 397 13.48 20.92 -12.67
CA HIS A 397 14.53 19.91 -12.78
C HIS A 397 15.85 20.39 -12.18
N LEU A 398 16.43 19.55 -11.33
CA LEU A 398 17.68 19.80 -10.61
C LEU A 398 18.75 18.80 -11.11
N ALA A 399 19.87 19.33 -11.58
CA ALA A 399 20.97 18.57 -12.13
C ALA A 399 21.67 17.76 -11.03
N VAL A 400 22.19 16.60 -11.42
CA VAL A 400 23.09 15.77 -10.61
C VAL A 400 24.24 15.36 -11.51
N HIS A 401 25.46 15.52 -11.01
CA HIS A 401 26.68 15.09 -11.66
C HIS A 401 27.78 15.04 -10.60
N LEU A 402 28.85 14.30 -10.87
CA LEU A 402 30.06 14.33 -10.07
C LEU A 402 30.78 15.68 -10.23
N GLU A 403 31.78 15.92 -9.38
CA GLU A 403 32.65 17.08 -9.52
C GLU A 403 33.26 17.10 -10.92
N ASN A 404 33.12 18.23 -11.62
CA ASN A 404 33.56 18.38 -13.02
C ASN A 404 32.86 17.45 -14.04
N GLY A 405 31.85 16.67 -13.64
CA GLY A 405 31.04 15.82 -14.52
C GLY A 405 29.84 16.54 -15.16
N GLN A 406 29.75 17.88 -15.06
CA GLN A 406 28.67 18.60 -15.70
C GLN A 406 28.71 18.42 -17.22
N ARG A 407 27.54 18.16 -17.82
CA ARG A 407 27.38 18.19 -19.27
C ARG A 407 27.54 19.61 -19.80
N VAL A 408 28.53 19.80 -20.67
CA VAL A 408 28.84 21.10 -21.28
C VAL A 408 28.60 21.01 -22.78
N TYR A 409 27.85 21.97 -23.30
CA TYR A 409 27.74 22.21 -24.72
C TYR A 409 28.93 23.08 -25.13
N PHE A 410 29.68 22.64 -26.13
CA PHE A 410 30.82 23.39 -26.65
C PHE A 410 30.88 23.38 -28.18
N THR A 411 31.52 24.39 -28.72
CA THR A 411 31.91 24.56 -30.13
C THR A 411 33.42 24.85 -30.15
N GLU A 412 34.08 24.71 -31.30
CA GLU A 412 35.52 25.09 -31.43
C GLU A 412 35.75 26.52 -30.90
N ASP A 413 34.87 27.47 -31.26
CA ASP A 413 34.97 28.87 -30.87
C ASP A 413 34.87 29.15 -29.35
N ASN A 414 34.18 28.28 -28.58
CA ASN A 414 33.96 28.51 -27.14
C ASN A 414 34.62 27.44 -26.26
N LEU A 415 35.39 26.52 -26.87
CA LEU A 415 36.01 25.39 -26.19
C LEU A 415 36.89 25.84 -25.02
N HIS A 416 37.81 26.77 -25.29
CA HIS A 416 38.73 27.30 -24.27
C HIS A 416 38.00 28.08 -23.17
N GLU A 417 36.98 28.87 -23.51
CA GLU A 417 36.14 29.57 -22.51
C GLU A 417 35.41 28.57 -21.61
N ARG A 418 34.84 27.51 -22.20
CA ARG A 418 34.08 26.49 -21.45
C ARG A 418 34.94 25.63 -20.55
N ILE A 419 36.23 25.47 -20.87
CA ILE A 419 37.24 24.78 -20.07
C ILE A 419 37.69 25.67 -18.90
N ASN A 420 37.91 26.97 -19.14
CA ASN A 420 38.33 27.86 -18.06
C ASN A 420 37.19 28.21 -17.11
N GLU A 421 35.97 28.36 -17.62
CA GLU A 421 34.77 28.68 -16.84
C GLU A 421 33.60 27.74 -17.17
N PRO A 422 33.49 26.58 -16.50
CA PRO A 422 32.39 25.67 -16.74
C PRO A 422 31.05 26.32 -16.39
N PRO A 423 30.01 26.12 -17.22
CA PRO A 423 28.70 26.72 -16.98
C PRO A 423 28.09 26.17 -15.68
N LYS A 424 27.81 27.09 -14.74
CA LYS A 424 27.09 26.77 -13.50
C LYS A 424 25.77 26.05 -13.80
N LYS A 425 25.58 24.90 -13.15
CA LYS A 425 24.33 24.13 -13.16
C LYS A 425 23.61 24.35 -11.84
N THR A 426 22.39 23.86 -11.73
CA THR A 426 21.60 23.98 -10.51
C THR A 426 22.31 23.41 -9.28
N LEU A 427 23.13 22.36 -9.41
CA LEU A 427 23.88 21.79 -8.28
C LEU A 427 24.99 22.71 -7.78
N THR A 428 25.89 23.16 -8.66
CA THR A 428 26.99 24.06 -8.27
C THR A 428 26.49 25.45 -7.86
N ALA A 429 25.40 25.92 -8.44
CA ALA A 429 24.73 27.15 -8.00
C ALA A 429 24.06 26.99 -6.61
N PHE A 430 23.63 25.79 -6.24
CA PHE A 430 23.12 25.52 -4.89
C PHE A 430 24.23 25.62 -3.85
N PHE A 431 25.41 25.06 -4.13
CA PHE A 431 26.58 25.20 -3.24
C PHE A 431 26.93 26.68 -3.00
N LEU A 432 26.98 27.49 -4.06
CA LEU A 432 27.20 28.94 -3.95
C LEU A 432 26.07 29.65 -3.20
N LEU A 433 24.83 29.17 -3.31
CA LEU A 433 23.70 29.71 -2.57
C LEU A 433 23.84 29.42 -1.06
N CYS A 434 24.20 28.19 -0.69
CA CYS A 434 24.49 27.83 0.72
C CYS A 434 25.61 28.71 1.29
N GLN A 435 26.66 28.99 0.52
CA GLN A 435 27.74 29.89 0.99
C GLN A 435 27.23 31.30 1.32
N LYS A 436 26.25 31.83 0.58
CA LYS A 436 25.82 33.24 0.65
C LYS A 436 24.53 33.50 1.43
N ASP A 437 23.62 32.54 1.52
CA ASP A 437 22.29 32.73 2.09
C ASP A 437 22.05 31.74 3.25
N GLU A 438 21.95 32.25 4.48
CA GLU A 438 21.74 31.45 5.69
C GLU A 438 20.46 30.60 5.61
N PHE A 439 19.38 31.12 5.02
CA PHE A 439 18.15 30.34 4.89
C PHE A 439 18.35 29.15 3.95
N ALA A 440 19.15 29.31 2.90
CA ALA A 440 19.44 28.22 1.97
C ALA A 440 20.23 27.07 2.62
N ARG A 441 21.09 27.36 3.61
CA ARG A 441 21.82 26.34 4.39
C ARG A 441 20.88 25.37 5.12
N THR A 442 19.69 25.84 5.49
CA THR A 442 18.67 24.99 6.15
C THR A 442 17.95 24.03 5.21
N LEU A 443 18.13 24.19 3.90
CA LEU A 443 17.39 23.44 2.87
C LEU A 443 18.19 22.24 2.35
N LEU A 444 17.48 21.17 2.01
CA LEU A 444 18.03 20.14 1.14
C LEU A 444 18.08 20.66 -0.30
N TYR A 445 18.96 20.11 -1.14
CA TYR A 445 19.05 20.51 -2.54
C TYR A 445 17.71 20.41 -3.26
N CYS A 446 16.96 19.35 -2.97
CA CYS A 446 15.64 19.18 -3.54
C CYS A 446 14.64 20.25 -3.08
N ASP A 447 14.78 20.87 -1.90
CA ASP A 447 13.82 21.86 -1.36
C ASP A 447 14.00 23.27 -1.92
N VAL A 448 15.15 23.56 -2.53
CA VAL A 448 15.51 24.90 -3.05
C VAL A 448 14.42 25.48 -3.97
N PRO A 449 13.86 24.75 -4.96
CA PRO A 449 12.86 25.32 -5.88
C PRO A 449 11.56 25.77 -5.21
N LYS A 450 11.28 25.34 -3.98
CA LYS A 450 10.11 25.78 -3.22
C LYS A 450 10.19 27.25 -2.80
N TYR A 451 11.41 27.72 -2.50
CA TYR A 451 11.70 29.05 -1.97
C TYR A 451 12.49 29.94 -2.94
N TYR A 452 13.19 29.32 -3.91
CA TYR A 452 13.99 29.99 -4.92
C TYR A 452 13.52 29.61 -6.33
N THR A 453 13.77 30.48 -7.30
CA THR A 453 13.56 30.24 -8.74
C THR A 453 14.89 30.25 -9.46
N TRP A 454 15.09 29.29 -10.36
CA TRP A 454 16.26 29.24 -11.23
C TRP A 454 16.17 30.31 -12.31
N ASN A 455 17.10 31.27 -12.32
CA ASN A 455 17.28 32.19 -13.44
C ASN A 455 18.24 31.54 -14.45
N ALA A 456 17.71 31.07 -15.59
CA ALA A 456 18.49 30.37 -16.59
C ALA A 456 19.53 31.26 -17.30
N SER A 457 19.25 32.57 -17.44
CA SER A 457 20.15 33.52 -18.10
C SER A 457 21.36 33.84 -17.23
N GLU A 458 21.13 34.13 -15.95
CA GLU A 458 22.20 34.45 -14.99
C GLU A 458 22.82 33.21 -14.33
N LYS A 459 22.19 32.03 -14.50
CA LYS A 459 22.57 30.75 -13.87
C LYS A 459 22.69 30.84 -12.34
N VAL A 460 21.75 31.53 -11.71
CA VAL A 460 21.67 31.69 -10.24
C VAL A 460 20.26 31.41 -9.71
N PHE A 461 20.18 30.99 -8.46
CA PHE A 461 18.91 30.94 -7.72
C PHE A 461 18.56 32.32 -7.15
N LYS A 462 17.35 32.79 -7.43
CA LYS A 462 16.78 34.02 -6.83
C LYS A 462 15.64 33.67 -5.90
N ARG A 463 15.52 34.37 -4.77
CA ARG A 463 14.38 34.22 -3.83
C ARG A 463 13.06 34.43 -4.56
N ARG A 464 12.04 33.65 -4.21
CA ARG A 464 10.70 33.82 -4.78
C ARG A 464 10.03 35.07 -4.22
N VAL A 465 9.36 35.79 -5.11
CA VAL A 465 8.57 36.99 -4.77
C VAL A 465 7.08 36.68 -4.58
N GLN A 466 6.60 35.56 -5.13
CA GLN A 466 5.22 35.08 -4.98
C GLN A 466 5.17 33.84 -4.08
N GLY A 467 4.07 33.68 -3.34
CA GLY A 467 3.85 32.53 -2.46
C GLY A 467 3.39 32.91 -1.04
N THR A 468 3.22 31.90 -0.19
CA THR A 468 2.94 32.11 1.23
C THR A 468 4.19 32.58 1.95
N ALA A 469 4.07 33.53 2.88
CA ALA A 469 5.19 33.94 3.72
C ALA A 469 5.62 32.75 4.60
N VAL A 470 6.93 32.55 4.74
CA VAL A 470 7.46 31.51 5.62
C VAL A 470 7.44 32.03 7.07
N PRO A 471 6.78 31.34 8.01
CA PRO A 471 6.80 31.74 9.42
C PRO A 471 8.25 31.88 9.93
N GLY A 472 8.56 33.00 10.58
CA GLY A 472 9.91 33.32 11.04
C GLY A 472 10.86 33.94 10.01
N TYR A 473 10.47 34.02 8.73
CA TYR A 473 11.29 34.59 7.65
C TYR A 473 10.48 35.53 6.74
N PRO A 474 10.34 36.83 7.08
CA PRO A 474 9.43 37.75 6.39
C PRO A 474 9.79 37.99 4.91
N ASN A 475 11.07 37.86 4.56
CA ASN A 475 11.60 38.05 3.21
C ASN A 475 11.62 36.77 2.36
N ILE A 476 11.08 35.66 2.87
CA ILE A 476 11.05 34.37 2.18
C ILE A 476 9.59 33.98 1.86
N ARG A 477 9.37 33.61 0.60
CA ARG A 477 8.08 33.11 0.11
C ARG A 477 8.21 31.66 -0.32
N ALA A 478 7.20 30.86 0.03
CA ALA A 478 7.09 29.46 -0.36
C ALA A 478 5.98 29.26 -1.40
N THR A 479 6.24 28.43 -2.41
CA THR A 479 5.25 28.07 -3.44
C THR A 479 5.00 26.56 -3.48
N ASN A 480 4.00 26.15 -4.26
CA ASN A 480 3.70 24.74 -4.51
C ASN A 480 4.53 24.13 -5.65
N ALA A 481 5.64 24.78 -6.06
CA ALA A 481 6.48 24.27 -7.14
C ALA A 481 7.01 22.88 -6.80
N LEU A 482 6.83 21.93 -7.73
CA LEU A 482 7.39 20.60 -7.59
C LEU A 482 8.85 20.59 -8.02
N ARG A 483 9.60 19.63 -7.49
CA ARG A 483 11.04 19.51 -7.68
C ARG A 483 11.40 18.08 -8.04
N ARG A 484 12.30 17.94 -9.02
CA ARG A 484 12.83 16.65 -9.46
C ARG A 484 14.34 16.75 -9.62
N VAL A 485 15.05 16.08 -8.75
CA VAL A 485 16.47 15.77 -8.92
C VAL A 485 16.55 14.65 -9.97
N TYR A 486 17.36 14.82 -11.02
CA TYR A 486 17.46 13.82 -12.10
C TYR A 486 17.72 12.41 -11.54
N THR A 487 17.01 11.43 -12.08
CA THR A 487 17.15 10.02 -11.70
C THR A 487 18.49 9.50 -12.23
N VAL A 488 19.24 8.82 -11.38
CA VAL A 488 20.52 8.17 -11.73
C VAL A 488 20.32 6.66 -11.59
N HIS A 489 20.70 5.88 -12.59
CA HIS A 489 20.62 4.42 -12.51
C HIS A 489 21.64 3.89 -11.49
N PRO A 490 21.31 2.87 -10.67
CA PRO A 490 22.24 2.31 -9.69
C PRO A 490 23.60 1.86 -10.25
N ASN A 491 23.66 1.47 -11.54
CA ASN A 491 24.93 1.12 -12.21
C ASN A 491 25.92 2.30 -12.29
N ASN A 492 25.45 3.56 -12.26
CA ASN A 492 26.33 4.72 -12.09
C ASN A 492 26.47 5.00 -10.59
N VAL A 493 27.25 4.15 -9.92
CA VAL A 493 27.23 4.00 -8.46
C VAL A 493 27.59 5.30 -7.73
N GLU A 494 28.70 5.97 -8.08
CA GLU A 494 29.13 7.19 -7.38
C GLU A 494 28.15 8.35 -7.57
N CYS A 495 27.61 8.55 -8.78
CA CYS A 495 26.64 9.61 -9.03
C CYS A 495 25.27 9.31 -8.36
N PHE A 496 24.90 8.03 -8.28
CA PHE A 496 23.74 7.57 -7.54
C PHE A 496 23.88 7.82 -6.04
N LEU A 497 25.05 7.53 -5.46
CA LEU A 497 25.36 7.77 -4.05
C LEU A 497 25.39 9.28 -3.74
N LEU A 498 26.03 10.08 -4.58
CA LEU A 498 25.97 11.54 -4.49
C LEU A 498 24.52 12.04 -4.46
N ARG A 499 23.65 11.49 -5.30
CA ARG A 499 22.23 11.83 -5.32
C ARG A 499 21.54 11.51 -3.98
N LEU A 500 21.86 10.39 -3.34
CA LEU A 500 21.34 10.05 -2.00
C LEU A 500 21.81 11.06 -0.93
N LEU A 501 23.07 11.49 -1.01
CA LEU A 501 23.62 12.53 -0.12
C LEU A 501 22.89 13.86 -0.32
N LEU A 502 22.59 14.27 -1.54
CA LEU A 502 21.82 15.49 -1.83
C LEU A 502 20.39 15.47 -1.28
N HIS A 503 19.85 14.28 -1.00
CA HIS A 503 18.55 14.10 -0.35
C HIS A 503 18.65 13.99 1.18
N THR A 504 19.86 14.02 1.74
CA THR A 504 20.11 13.76 3.16
C THR A 504 20.85 14.89 3.85
N ILE A 505 21.90 15.44 3.22
CA ILE A 505 22.78 16.47 3.77
C ILE A 505 22.23 17.86 3.47
N ARG A 506 22.22 18.71 4.50
CA ARG A 506 21.94 20.16 4.43
C ARG A 506 23.25 20.94 4.51
N ASP A 507 23.21 22.19 4.08
CA ASP A 507 24.39 23.07 4.00
C ASP A 507 25.61 22.52 3.22
N PRO A 508 25.44 21.81 2.08
CA PRO A 508 26.60 21.46 1.28
C PRO A 508 27.13 22.72 0.57
N THR A 509 28.38 23.08 0.85
CA THR A 509 29.07 24.23 0.21
C THR A 509 30.01 23.80 -0.91
N SER A 510 30.25 22.50 -1.09
CA SER A 510 31.08 21.89 -2.15
C SER A 510 30.81 20.39 -2.28
N PHE A 511 31.43 19.73 -3.27
CA PHE A 511 31.44 18.27 -3.39
C PHE A 511 32.19 17.59 -2.23
N GLU A 512 33.27 18.21 -1.75
CA GLU A 512 34.02 17.75 -0.57
C GLU A 512 33.17 17.83 0.71
N ALA A 513 32.38 18.89 0.88
CA ALA A 513 31.46 19.04 2.00
C ALA A 513 30.44 17.88 2.06
N LEU A 514 29.98 17.38 0.90
CA LEU A 514 29.11 16.20 0.83
C LEU A 514 29.80 14.90 1.25
N ARG A 515 31.12 14.80 1.10
CA ARG A 515 31.93 13.64 1.54
C ARG A 515 32.43 13.78 2.98
N THR A 516 32.20 14.91 3.63
CA THR A 516 32.67 15.15 4.99
C THR A 516 31.61 14.69 5.99
N VAL A 517 31.90 13.62 6.73
CA VAL A 517 30.99 13.05 7.74
C VAL A 517 31.71 13.03 9.08
N ASN A 518 31.09 13.56 10.14
CA ASN A 518 31.67 13.65 11.49
C ASN A 518 33.07 14.29 11.54
N GLY A 519 33.34 15.29 10.68
CA GLY A 519 34.64 15.98 10.59
C GLY A 519 35.72 15.21 9.81
N ARG A 520 35.43 14.02 9.29
CA ARG A 520 36.32 13.24 8.42
C ARG A 520 35.91 13.36 6.96
N ILE A 521 36.84 13.70 6.09
CA ILE A 521 36.65 13.69 4.63
C ILE A 521 36.76 12.24 4.14
N CYS A 522 35.69 11.71 3.57
CA CYS A 522 35.67 10.38 2.98
C CYS A 522 36.29 10.39 1.58
N ALA A 523 36.96 9.31 1.21
CA ALA A 523 37.58 9.18 -0.12
C ALA A 523 36.53 9.13 -1.23
N THR A 524 35.40 8.48 -1.00
CA THR A 524 34.33 8.27 -1.98
C THR A 524 32.95 8.68 -1.44
N PHE A 525 31.98 8.91 -2.33
CA PHE A 525 30.59 9.13 -1.89
C PHE A 525 30.00 7.86 -1.29
N ARG A 526 30.52 6.68 -1.65
CA ARG A 526 30.18 5.39 -1.02
C ARG A 526 30.52 5.38 0.46
N GLU A 527 31.76 5.70 0.81
CA GLU A 527 32.22 5.73 2.21
C GLU A 527 31.41 6.76 3.01
N ALA A 528 31.12 7.93 2.43
CA ALA A 528 30.26 8.93 3.05
C ALA A 528 28.84 8.39 3.30
N CYS A 529 28.19 7.76 2.31
CA CYS A 529 26.88 7.13 2.44
C CYS A 529 26.86 5.98 3.46
N GLN A 530 27.94 5.21 3.58
CA GLN A 530 28.09 4.13 4.56
C GLN A 530 28.11 4.69 5.99
N LEU A 531 28.87 5.76 6.24
CA LEU A 531 28.96 6.37 7.57
C LEU A 531 27.65 7.04 8.05
N ILE A 532 26.70 7.29 7.16
CA ILE A 532 25.38 7.86 7.49
C ILE A 532 24.21 6.90 7.24
N ASP A 533 24.48 5.59 7.15
CA ASP A 533 23.51 4.50 7.03
C ASP A 533 22.53 4.59 5.83
N LEU A 534 23.00 5.05 4.67
CA LEU A 534 22.17 5.15 3.46
C LEU A 534 22.23 3.92 2.54
N PHE A 535 23.05 2.91 2.85
CA PHE A 535 23.24 1.71 2.02
C PHE A 535 23.38 0.44 2.90
N GLU A 536 22.97 -0.71 2.37
CA GLU A 536 23.07 -2.01 3.06
C GLU A 536 24.51 -2.54 2.93
N ASP A 537 25.19 -2.79 4.05
CA ASP A 537 26.59 -3.25 4.08
C ASP A 537 26.78 -4.44 5.02
N VAL A 538 27.80 -5.26 4.75
CA VAL A 538 28.30 -6.36 5.58
C VAL A 538 28.71 -5.85 6.97
N VAL A 539 29.21 -4.61 7.05
CA VAL A 539 29.64 -3.94 8.31
C VAL A 539 28.48 -3.68 9.26
N GLN A 540 27.23 -3.66 8.78
CA GLN A 540 26.07 -3.35 9.62
C GLN A 540 25.83 -4.42 10.70
N TRP A 541 26.11 -5.69 10.40
CA TRP A 541 25.92 -6.78 11.36
C TRP A 541 26.94 -6.74 12.49
N ASP A 542 28.19 -6.39 12.16
CA ASP A 542 29.25 -6.14 13.14
C ASP A 542 28.90 -4.95 14.04
N ALA A 543 28.43 -3.84 13.45
CA ALA A 543 27.99 -2.68 14.22
C ALA A 543 26.85 -3.05 15.19
N ILE A 544 25.85 -3.82 14.73
CA ILE A 544 24.74 -4.31 15.57
C ILE A 544 25.24 -5.15 16.75
N MET A 545 26.12 -6.13 16.49
CA MET A 545 26.63 -7.03 17.52
C MET A 545 27.56 -6.31 18.49
N THR A 546 28.39 -5.39 18.01
CA THR A 546 29.26 -4.53 18.83
C THR A 546 28.42 -3.63 19.74
N GLU A 547 27.44 -2.91 19.17
CA GLU A 547 26.54 -2.04 19.94
C GLU A 547 25.76 -2.83 21.00
N ALA A 548 25.19 -3.98 20.64
CA ALA A 548 24.49 -4.84 21.60
C ALA A 548 25.44 -5.42 22.65
N GLY A 549 26.69 -5.71 22.28
CA GLY A 549 27.73 -6.24 23.15
C GLY A 549 28.09 -5.29 24.29
N THR A 550 28.02 -3.96 24.06
CA THR A 550 28.25 -2.96 25.12
C THR A 550 27.26 -3.04 26.29
N ILE A 551 26.07 -3.63 26.07
CA ILE A 551 25.01 -3.78 27.07
C ILE A 551 25.10 -5.15 27.79
N GLN A 552 26.09 -5.98 27.43
CA GLN A 552 26.55 -7.20 28.11
C GLN A 552 25.45 -8.13 28.66
N SER A 553 24.76 -8.85 27.77
CA SER A 553 23.86 -9.95 28.16
C SER A 553 23.94 -11.10 27.14
N PRO A 554 24.73 -12.16 27.38
CA PRO A 554 24.96 -13.27 26.43
C PRO A 554 23.67 -13.94 25.93
N ALA A 555 22.67 -14.13 26.81
CA ALA A 555 21.37 -14.71 26.42
C ALA A 555 20.60 -13.84 25.40
N ARG A 556 20.63 -12.51 25.57
CA ARG A 556 20.01 -11.53 24.66
C ARG A 556 20.79 -11.40 23.36
N LEU A 557 22.12 -11.45 23.42
CA LEU A 557 23.00 -11.49 22.25
C LEU A 557 22.75 -12.73 21.39
N LYS A 558 22.63 -13.92 22.02
CA LYS A 558 22.28 -15.17 21.32
C LYS A 558 20.93 -15.07 20.60
N ASN A 559 19.92 -14.45 21.21
CA ASN A 559 18.63 -14.20 20.55
C ASN A 559 18.77 -13.26 19.34
N LEU A 560 19.46 -12.12 19.52
CA LEU A 560 19.68 -11.15 18.46
C LEU A 560 20.44 -11.77 17.28
N PHE A 561 21.51 -12.51 17.56
CA PHE A 561 22.33 -13.20 16.57
C PHE A 561 21.50 -14.14 15.68
N VAL A 562 20.64 -14.96 16.27
CA VAL A 562 19.76 -15.86 15.51
C VAL A 562 18.73 -15.11 14.69
N ILE A 563 18.16 -14.00 15.21
CA ILE A 563 17.24 -13.15 14.45
C ILE A 563 17.94 -12.57 13.21
N LEU A 564 19.19 -12.11 13.33
CA LEU A 564 19.97 -11.59 12.21
C LEU A 564 20.20 -12.66 11.14
N LEU A 565 20.60 -13.87 11.53
CA LEU A 565 20.79 -14.98 10.60
C LEU A 565 19.50 -15.34 9.85
N LEU A 566 18.36 -15.38 10.55
CA LEU A 566 17.09 -15.78 9.98
C LEU A 566 16.44 -14.69 9.11
N ALA A 567 16.50 -13.44 9.56
CA ALA A 567 15.78 -12.33 8.91
C ALA A 567 16.62 -11.60 7.86
N CYS A 568 17.93 -11.47 8.09
CA CYS A 568 18.82 -10.67 7.24
C CYS A 568 19.67 -11.54 6.30
N GLY A 569 20.03 -12.76 6.72
CA GLY A 569 20.86 -13.68 5.94
C GLY A 569 22.23 -13.08 5.59
N PRO A 570 23.13 -12.87 6.57
CA PRO A 570 24.47 -12.32 6.33
C PRO A 570 25.22 -13.09 5.24
N SER A 571 25.97 -12.39 4.39
CA SER A 571 26.74 -13.00 3.32
C SER A 571 27.87 -13.92 3.82
N ASN A 572 28.40 -13.65 5.01
CA ASN A 572 29.40 -14.50 5.68
C ASN A 572 29.06 -14.66 7.18
N SER A 573 28.14 -15.59 7.47
CA SER A 573 27.72 -15.91 8.84
C SER A 573 28.84 -16.54 9.69
N GLU A 574 29.78 -17.24 9.06
CA GLU A 574 30.89 -17.92 9.74
C GLU A 574 31.86 -16.90 10.35
N LYS A 575 32.28 -15.90 9.57
CA LYS A 575 33.12 -14.80 10.07
C LYS A 575 32.43 -14.01 11.21
N LEU A 576 31.12 -13.81 11.10
CA LEU A 576 30.35 -13.14 12.16
C LEU A 576 30.33 -14.00 13.44
N TRP A 577 30.19 -15.32 13.32
CA TRP A 577 30.31 -16.23 14.45
C TRP A 577 31.71 -16.17 15.08
N GLU A 578 32.77 -16.29 14.29
CA GLU A 578 34.16 -16.23 14.76
C GLU A 578 34.45 -14.96 15.56
N SER A 579 33.89 -13.82 15.12
CA SER A 579 34.10 -12.51 15.73
C SER A 579 33.39 -12.33 17.08
N TYR A 580 32.28 -13.03 17.32
CA TYR A 580 31.45 -12.84 18.54
C TYR A 580 31.22 -14.11 19.37
N GLN A 581 31.77 -15.26 18.99
CA GLN A 581 31.56 -16.54 19.68
C GLN A 581 31.89 -16.46 21.18
N GLU A 582 32.98 -15.77 21.56
CA GLU A 582 33.36 -15.59 22.97
C GLU A 582 32.30 -14.79 23.77
N SER A 583 31.76 -13.72 23.18
CA SER A 583 30.69 -12.91 23.78
C SER A 583 29.37 -13.69 23.89
N LEU A 584 29.11 -14.60 22.96
CA LEU A 584 27.92 -15.46 22.96
C LEU A 584 28.02 -16.61 23.99
N THR A 585 29.25 -17.04 24.28
CA THR A 585 29.57 -18.17 25.18
C THR A 585 29.89 -17.72 26.62
N GLU A 586 30.02 -16.43 26.87
CA GLU A 586 30.44 -15.87 28.17
C GLU A 586 29.63 -16.40 29.37
N ASP A 587 28.30 -16.57 29.24
CA ASP A 587 27.45 -17.09 30.32
C ASP A 587 27.77 -18.55 30.68
N ILE A 588 28.14 -19.38 29.70
CA ILE A 588 28.57 -20.77 29.91
C ILE A 588 29.91 -20.79 30.64
N LEU A 589 30.85 -19.92 30.24
CA LEU A 589 32.15 -19.80 30.90
C LEU A 589 32.00 -19.36 32.36
N ILE A 590 31.14 -18.37 32.63
CA ILE A 590 30.85 -17.91 33.99
C ILE A 590 30.25 -19.05 34.83
N GLN A 591 29.31 -19.82 34.28
CA GLN A 591 28.70 -20.95 34.97
C GLN A 591 29.75 -22.03 35.31
N ALA A 592 30.60 -22.39 34.35
CA ALA A 592 31.66 -23.38 34.56
C ALA A 592 32.68 -22.93 35.64
N ARG A 593 33.02 -21.64 35.68
CA ARG A 593 33.87 -21.05 36.73
C ARG A 593 33.21 -21.05 38.11
N ARG A 594 31.89 -20.89 38.18
CA ARG A 594 31.12 -20.99 39.44
C ARG A 594 31.03 -22.41 39.97
N GLU A 595 30.88 -23.38 39.07
CA GLU A 595 30.83 -24.80 39.42
C GLU A 595 32.21 -25.35 39.80
N ASN A 596 33.29 -24.70 39.34
CA ASN A 596 34.67 -25.10 39.60
C ASN A 596 35.50 -23.93 40.20
N PRO A 597 35.19 -23.48 41.43
CA PRO A 597 35.89 -22.38 42.08
C PRO A 597 37.30 -22.81 42.48
N GLY A 598 38.27 -22.61 41.59
CA GLY A 598 39.67 -22.99 41.79
C GLY A 598 40.43 -23.28 40.49
N LEU A 599 39.72 -23.49 39.38
CA LEU A 599 40.32 -23.70 38.06
C LEU A 599 40.29 -22.41 37.23
N VAL A 600 41.43 -22.06 36.61
CA VAL A 600 41.48 -20.99 35.59
C VAL A 600 40.95 -21.56 34.27
N LEU A 601 39.65 -21.39 34.04
CA LEU A 601 38.99 -21.85 32.81
C LEU A 601 39.00 -20.75 31.75
N ASN A 602 39.41 -21.12 30.53
CA ASN A 602 39.29 -20.34 29.29
C ASN A 602 38.19 -20.94 28.38
N TYR A 603 37.85 -20.28 27.28
CA TYR A 603 36.92 -20.83 26.29
C TYR A 603 37.42 -22.16 25.73
N THR A 604 36.59 -23.19 25.77
CA THR A 604 36.90 -24.52 25.22
C THR A 604 36.04 -24.85 24.00
N PRO A 605 36.48 -25.77 23.11
CA PRO A 605 35.66 -26.25 22.00
C PRO A 605 34.29 -26.80 22.44
N ASP A 606 34.23 -27.43 23.62
CA ASP A 606 32.97 -27.96 24.17
C ASP A 606 31.99 -26.85 24.56
N MET A 607 32.48 -25.74 25.15
CA MET A 607 31.65 -24.58 25.47
C MET A 607 31.13 -23.88 24.21
N LEU A 608 31.97 -23.78 23.18
CA LEU A 608 31.58 -23.25 21.87
C LEU A 608 30.53 -24.15 21.19
N ASN A 609 30.74 -25.47 21.24
CA ASN A 609 29.78 -26.45 20.74
C ASN A 609 28.44 -26.37 21.49
N GLN A 610 28.46 -26.22 22.82
CA GLN A 610 27.26 -26.00 23.62
C GLN A 610 26.52 -24.71 23.22
N THR A 611 27.27 -23.66 22.87
CA THR A 611 26.69 -22.41 22.35
C THR A 611 26.04 -22.63 20.99
N LEU A 612 26.68 -23.37 20.07
CA LEU A 612 26.11 -23.74 18.77
C LEU A 612 24.82 -24.56 18.93
N ILE A 613 24.77 -25.49 19.89
CA ILE A 613 23.54 -26.23 20.22
C ILE A 613 22.42 -25.26 20.63
N ILE A 614 22.70 -24.28 21.49
CA ILE A 614 21.71 -23.27 21.92
C ILE A 614 21.24 -22.40 20.74
N LEU A 615 22.15 -22.00 19.85
CA LEU A 615 21.81 -21.22 18.65
C LEU A 615 20.93 -22.03 17.69
N GLU A 616 21.26 -23.30 17.46
CA GLU A 616 20.44 -24.23 16.70
C GLU A 616 19.07 -24.44 17.34
N ASP A 617 19.03 -24.52 18.67
CA ASP A 617 17.80 -24.61 19.45
C ASP A 617 16.94 -23.35 19.36
N LYS A 618 17.53 -22.18 19.18
CA LYS A 618 16.77 -20.96 18.88
C LYS A 618 16.30 -20.92 17.42
N ALA A 619 17.18 -21.20 16.47
CA ALA A 619 16.89 -21.08 15.03
C ALA A 619 15.75 -22.01 14.57
N LEU A 620 15.79 -23.26 15.02
CA LEU A 620 14.73 -24.23 14.76
C LEU A 620 13.41 -23.84 15.47
N THR A 621 13.46 -23.21 16.66
CA THR A 621 12.25 -22.77 17.39
C THR A 621 11.57 -21.61 16.66
N MET A 622 12.37 -20.68 16.13
CA MET A 622 11.90 -19.46 15.45
C MET A 622 11.43 -19.74 14.02
N ALA A 623 12.17 -20.57 13.27
CA ALA A 623 11.95 -20.73 11.82
C ALA A 623 12.06 -22.17 11.28
N GLY A 624 12.33 -23.16 12.13
CA GLY A 624 12.50 -24.56 11.69
C GLY A 624 13.73 -24.78 10.79
N LYS A 625 14.78 -23.96 10.94
CA LYS A 625 16.03 -24.09 10.18
C LYS A 625 17.19 -24.52 11.07
N TYR A 626 17.97 -25.49 10.58
CA TYR A 626 19.27 -25.84 11.14
C TYR A 626 20.29 -24.74 10.86
N ILE A 627 21.18 -24.47 11.82
CA ILE A 627 22.19 -23.41 11.69
C ILE A 627 23.22 -23.68 10.59
N LYS A 628 23.42 -24.96 10.22
CA LYS A 628 24.21 -25.34 9.04
C LYS A 628 23.70 -24.68 7.75
N HIS A 629 22.38 -24.61 7.57
CA HIS A 629 21.78 -23.95 6.40
C HIS A 629 21.83 -22.42 6.48
N LEU A 630 22.28 -21.87 7.61
CA LEU A 630 22.49 -20.44 7.83
C LEU A 630 23.98 -20.06 7.75
N GLY A 631 24.86 -21.00 7.37
CA GLY A 631 26.30 -20.77 7.21
C GLY A 631 27.10 -20.91 8.50
N LEU A 632 26.64 -21.68 9.48
CA LEU A 632 27.36 -21.99 10.72
C LEU A 632 27.85 -23.45 10.78
N PRO A 633 28.84 -23.77 11.62
CA PRO A 633 29.25 -25.15 11.88
C PRO A 633 28.13 -26.01 12.45
N THR A 634 28.15 -27.31 12.15
CA THR A 634 27.17 -28.27 12.68
C THR A 634 27.54 -28.63 14.13
N PRO A 635 26.63 -28.47 15.10
CA PRO A 635 26.92 -28.83 16.48
C PRO A 635 27.02 -30.35 16.66
N GLN A 636 27.97 -30.80 17.47
CA GLN A 636 28.12 -32.20 17.87
C GLN A 636 27.19 -32.48 19.05
N ARG A 637 26.13 -33.27 18.81
CA ARG A 637 25.21 -33.76 19.86
C ARG A 637 25.58 -35.21 20.22
N ILE A 638 25.70 -35.52 21.51
CA ILE A 638 25.83 -36.92 21.96
C ILE A 638 24.51 -37.63 21.60
N LEU A 639 24.60 -38.67 20.77
CA LEU A 639 23.49 -39.50 20.27
C LEU A 639 22.84 -40.29 21.41
N GLY A 640 22.05 -39.62 22.25
CA GLY A 640 21.45 -40.20 23.46
C GLY A 640 19.92 -40.24 23.48
N ASP A 641 19.19 -39.44 22.69
CA ASP A 641 17.73 -39.43 22.80
C ASP A 641 17.06 -39.18 21.44
N ARG A 642 16.48 -40.23 20.87
CA ARG A 642 15.77 -40.24 19.57
C ARG A 642 14.33 -39.70 19.66
N LEU A 643 14.03 -38.87 20.66
CA LEU A 643 12.78 -38.12 20.68
C LEU A 643 12.90 -36.93 19.73
N THR A 644 11.99 -36.86 18.77
CA THR A 644 11.92 -35.72 17.85
C THR A 644 11.71 -34.45 18.68
N ARG A 645 12.54 -33.43 18.45
CA ARG A 645 12.58 -32.20 19.26
C ARG A 645 11.22 -31.54 19.46
N GLU A 646 10.37 -31.57 18.45
CA GLU A 646 9.00 -31.03 18.48
C GLU A 646 8.17 -31.72 19.58
N ILE A 647 8.39 -33.02 19.82
CA ILE A 647 7.78 -33.75 20.93
C ILE A 647 8.37 -33.29 22.26
N LEU A 648 9.70 -33.22 22.39
CA LEU A 648 10.35 -32.75 23.62
C LEU A 648 9.82 -31.36 24.01
N ARG A 649 9.63 -30.46 23.04
CA ARG A 649 9.05 -29.13 23.28
C ARG A 649 7.63 -29.20 23.86
N GLU A 650 6.80 -30.15 23.44
CA GLU A 650 5.43 -30.32 23.92
C GLU A 650 5.30 -31.22 25.16
N THR A 651 6.39 -31.83 25.63
CA THR A 651 6.40 -32.74 26.80
C THR A 651 7.31 -32.28 27.94
N SER A 652 8.27 -31.37 27.71
CA SER A 652 9.27 -30.90 28.69
C SER A 652 8.78 -29.82 29.67
N TYR A 653 7.49 -29.81 30.00
CA TYR A 653 6.96 -28.86 30.99
C TYR A 653 7.36 -29.26 32.42
N GLY A 654 7.66 -28.28 33.28
CA GLY A 654 7.97 -28.51 34.69
C GLY A 654 6.79 -29.11 35.45
N LEU A 655 6.83 -30.44 35.67
CA LEU A 655 5.71 -31.19 36.28
C LEU A 655 5.35 -30.66 37.68
N ASN A 656 6.34 -30.25 38.48
CA ASN A 656 6.11 -29.67 39.80
C ASN A 656 5.38 -28.33 39.73
N ASP A 657 5.70 -27.48 38.77
CA ASP A 657 5.05 -26.17 38.59
C ASP A 657 3.62 -26.34 38.07
N LEU A 658 3.42 -27.27 37.13
CA LEU A 658 2.09 -27.63 36.66
C LEU A 658 1.21 -28.19 37.78
N ASN A 659 1.72 -29.11 38.61
CA ASN A 659 0.99 -29.64 39.76
C ASN A 659 0.59 -28.53 40.74
N LYS A 660 1.53 -27.64 41.11
CA LYS A 660 1.23 -26.49 41.97
C LYS A 660 0.17 -25.58 41.36
N TYR A 661 0.25 -25.31 40.06
CA TYR A 661 -0.73 -24.49 39.35
C TYR A 661 -2.12 -25.14 39.35
N ILE A 662 -2.22 -26.45 39.08
CA ILE A 662 -3.50 -27.18 39.06
C ILE A 662 -4.13 -27.22 40.44
N SER A 663 -3.38 -27.65 41.47
CA SER A 663 -3.89 -27.76 42.84
C SER A 663 -4.41 -26.42 43.39
N ARG A 664 -3.78 -25.30 43.00
CA ARG A 664 -4.21 -23.96 43.39
C ARG A 664 -5.47 -23.48 42.64
N ASN A 665 -5.59 -23.79 41.35
CA ASN A 665 -6.58 -23.15 40.47
C ASN A 665 -7.81 -24.04 40.17
N GLU A 666 -7.69 -25.36 40.17
CA GLU A 666 -8.80 -26.29 39.92
C GLU A 666 -9.97 -26.13 40.92
N PRO A 667 -9.74 -25.87 42.22
CA PRO A 667 -10.82 -25.57 43.17
C PRO A 667 -11.58 -24.28 42.89
N LEU A 668 -10.96 -23.30 42.19
CA LEU A 668 -11.54 -21.98 41.93
C LEU A 668 -12.54 -21.96 40.77
N LEU A 669 -12.73 -23.08 40.07
CA LEU A 669 -13.70 -23.19 38.97
C LEU A 669 -15.15 -23.02 39.47
N LEU A 670 -15.86 -22.07 38.88
CA LEU A 670 -17.30 -21.85 39.07
C LEU A 670 -18.15 -22.97 38.45
N PRO A 671 -19.45 -23.10 38.78
CA PRO A 671 -20.28 -24.22 38.30
C PRO A 671 -20.35 -24.37 36.77
N ASP A 672 -20.51 -23.27 36.02
CA ASP A 672 -20.53 -23.27 34.56
C ASP A 672 -19.15 -23.63 33.96
N GLN A 673 -18.09 -23.02 34.48
CA GLN A 673 -16.70 -23.31 34.11
C GLN A 673 -16.32 -24.77 34.40
N ARG A 674 -16.73 -25.31 35.55
CA ARG A 674 -16.51 -26.70 35.97
C ARG A 674 -17.25 -27.68 35.09
N THR A 675 -18.49 -27.35 34.71
CA THR A 675 -19.28 -28.16 33.76
C THR A 675 -18.55 -28.26 32.42
N ALA A 676 -18.09 -27.12 31.89
CA ALA A 676 -17.33 -27.10 30.63
C ALA A 676 -16.00 -27.86 30.75
N TYR A 677 -15.23 -27.61 31.81
CA TYR A 677 -13.96 -28.28 32.10
C TYR A 677 -14.10 -29.80 32.16
N ASN A 678 -15.10 -30.30 32.90
CA ASN A 678 -15.35 -31.74 33.04
C ASN A 678 -15.82 -32.37 31.72
N ALA A 679 -16.71 -31.70 30.98
CA ALA A 679 -17.19 -32.20 29.69
C ALA A 679 -16.05 -32.36 28.66
N ILE A 680 -15.13 -31.39 28.62
CA ILE A 680 -13.96 -31.43 27.74
C ILE A 680 -13.00 -32.55 28.16
N LEU A 681 -12.65 -32.64 29.45
CA LEU A 681 -11.79 -33.72 29.96
C LEU A 681 -12.38 -35.10 29.75
N TYR A 682 -13.70 -35.25 29.90
CA TYR A 682 -14.38 -36.51 29.66
C TYR A 682 -14.16 -37.01 28.23
N ARG A 683 -14.31 -36.14 27.22
CA ARG A 683 -14.05 -36.51 25.81
C ARG A 683 -12.59 -36.85 25.54
N ILE A 684 -11.67 -36.08 26.12
CA ILE A 684 -10.22 -36.32 25.98
C ILE A 684 -9.84 -37.69 26.56
N ASN A 685 -10.33 -38.01 27.76
CA ASN A 685 -10.02 -39.26 28.44
C ASN A 685 -10.63 -40.49 27.74
N ARG A 686 -11.80 -40.35 27.13
CA ARG A 686 -12.46 -41.42 26.36
C ARG A 686 -11.94 -41.54 24.93
N ASN A 687 -11.04 -40.66 24.47
CA ASN A 687 -10.55 -40.57 23.08
C ASN A 687 -11.68 -40.52 22.04
N THR A 688 -12.81 -39.89 22.36
CA THR A 688 -13.96 -39.77 21.42
C THR A 688 -13.77 -38.67 20.37
N GLY A 689 -12.76 -37.81 20.54
CA GLY A 689 -12.44 -36.74 19.61
C GLY A 689 -13.55 -35.69 19.44
N GLY A 690 -13.53 -35.01 18.28
CA GLY A 690 -14.57 -34.09 17.84
C GLY A 690 -14.27 -32.62 18.12
N ILE A 691 -15.21 -31.76 17.70
CA ILE A 691 -15.07 -30.30 17.77
C ILE A 691 -15.99 -29.75 18.86
N ILE A 692 -15.44 -28.95 19.77
CA ILE A 692 -16.15 -28.26 20.83
C ILE A 692 -15.98 -26.76 20.63
N PHE A 693 -17.05 -25.99 20.74
CA PHE A 693 -16.98 -24.53 20.79
C PHE A 693 -17.35 -24.05 22.20
N LEU A 694 -16.39 -23.41 22.86
CA LEU A 694 -16.59 -22.72 24.13
C LEU A 694 -16.98 -21.27 23.83
N ASP A 695 -18.28 -21.02 23.86
CA ASP A 695 -18.88 -19.69 23.76
C ASP A 695 -18.69 -18.95 25.09
N ALA A 696 -17.83 -17.93 25.06
CA ALA A 696 -17.38 -17.27 26.27
C ALA A 696 -17.32 -15.76 26.05
N PRO A 697 -18.42 -15.03 26.36
CA PRO A 697 -18.44 -13.58 26.34
C PRO A 697 -17.33 -12.95 27.17
N ASP A 698 -16.95 -11.71 26.83
CA ASP A 698 -15.86 -11.01 27.51
C ASP A 698 -16.05 -10.94 29.05
N GLY A 699 -15.01 -11.34 29.79
CA GLY A 699 -15.01 -11.31 31.26
C GLY A 699 -15.49 -12.60 31.94
N THR A 700 -15.81 -13.66 31.20
CA THR A 700 -16.20 -14.99 31.75
C THR A 700 -15.01 -15.89 32.14
N ALA A 701 -13.79 -15.37 32.06
CA ALA A 701 -12.52 -16.07 32.30
C ALA A 701 -12.26 -17.31 31.43
N LYS A 702 -12.64 -17.25 30.15
CA LYS A 702 -12.24 -18.18 29.08
C LYS A 702 -10.77 -18.65 29.20
N THR A 703 -9.84 -17.70 29.24
CA THR A 703 -8.40 -17.97 29.28
C THR A 703 -7.97 -18.76 30.53
N PHE A 704 -8.64 -18.55 31.67
CA PHE A 704 -8.37 -19.30 32.90
C PHE A 704 -8.72 -20.78 32.72
N VAL A 705 -9.90 -21.07 32.18
CA VAL A 705 -10.36 -22.44 31.91
C VAL A 705 -9.45 -23.13 30.90
N ILE A 706 -9.08 -22.44 29.81
CA ILE A 706 -8.16 -22.96 28.79
C ILE A 706 -6.79 -23.30 29.38
N ASN A 707 -6.17 -22.38 30.13
CA ASN A 707 -4.84 -22.61 30.70
C ASN A 707 -4.86 -23.75 31.74
N LEU A 708 -5.95 -23.92 32.48
CA LEU A 708 -6.11 -25.04 33.40
C LEU A 708 -6.24 -26.37 32.65
N LEU A 709 -6.99 -26.43 31.54
CA LEU A 709 -7.08 -27.62 30.67
C LEU A 709 -5.71 -27.99 30.09
N LEU A 710 -4.99 -27.01 29.55
CA LEU A 710 -3.64 -27.21 29.02
C LEU A 710 -2.70 -27.76 30.10
N ALA A 711 -2.72 -27.17 31.31
CA ALA A 711 -1.91 -27.63 32.43
C ALA A 711 -2.27 -29.08 32.83
N LYS A 712 -3.56 -29.41 32.96
CA LYS A 712 -4.03 -30.75 33.37
C LYS A 712 -3.57 -31.86 32.42
N ILE A 713 -3.58 -31.61 31.11
CA ILE A 713 -3.17 -32.61 30.12
C ILE A 713 -1.65 -32.74 30.07
N ARG A 714 -0.93 -31.62 30.10
CA ARG A 714 0.55 -31.61 30.09
C ARG A 714 1.14 -32.23 31.35
N GLN A 715 0.45 -32.12 32.49
CA GLN A 715 0.83 -32.78 33.74
C GLN A 715 0.81 -34.31 33.63
N GLN A 716 0.02 -34.86 32.71
CA GLN A 716 -0.01 -36.30 32.40
C GLN A 716 1.02 -36.69 31.32
N SER A 717 1.97 -35.82 31.01
CA SER A 717 2.94 -35.98 29.90
C SER A 717 2.30 -36.21 28.53
N LYS A 718 1.06 -35.75 28.34
CA LYS A 718 0.34 -35.79 27.06
C LYS A 718 0.50 -34.48 26.30
N ILE A 719 0.47 -34.54 24.97
CA ILE A 719 0.61 -33.37 24.10
C ILE A 719 -0.72 -32.60 24.02
N ALA A 720 -0.67 -31.32 24.43
CA ALA A 720 -1.76 -30.35 24.30
C ALA A 720 -1.26 -29.07 23.61
N ILE A 721 -1.76 -28.83 22.40
CA ILE A 721 -1.33 -27.75 21.52
C ILE A 721 -2.19 -26.52 21.78
N ALA A 722 -1.54 -25.39 22.08
CA ALA A 722 -2.21 -24.11 22.29
C ALA A 722 -1.97 -23.18 21.09
N VAL A 723 -3.03 -22.85 20.35
CA VAL A 723 -2.99 -21.89 19.26
C VAL A 723 -4.02 -20.77 19.43
N ALA A 724 -3.75 -19.63 18.82
CA ALA A 724 -4.70 -18.53 18.72
C ALA A 724 -4.67 -17.87 17.34
N SER A 725 -5.75 -17.18 16.97
CA SER A 725 -5.84 -16.50 15.66
C SER A 725 -4.95 -15.26 15.54
N SER A 726 -4.56 -14.64 16.66
CA SER A 726 -3.67 -13.48 16.69
C SER A 726 -2.44 -13.74 17.58
N GLY A 727 -1.32 -13.07 17.28
CA GLY A 727 -0.09 -13.18 18.09
C GLY A 727 -0.31 -12.77 19.54
N ILE A 728 -1.07 -11.69 19.75
CA ILE A 728 -1.38 -11.16 21.08
C ILE A 728 -2.20 -12.16 21.91
N ALA A 729 -3.24 -12.76 21.32
CA ALA A 729 -4.02 -13.79 21.99
C ALA A 729 -3.17 -15.03 22.33
N ALA A 730 -2.24 -15.41 21.44
CA ALA A 730 -1.33 -16.52 21.68
C ALA A 730 -0.44 -16.30 22.92
N THR A 731 -0.06 -15.05 23.23
CA THR A 731 0.77 -14.74 24.42
C THR A 731 0.06 -14.97 25.76
N LEU A 732 -1.28 -15.08 25.75
CA LEU A 732 -2.08 -15.32 26.96
C LEU A 732 -2.19 -16.82 27.31
N LEU A 733 -1.82 -17.69 26.38
CA LEU A 733 -1.85 -19.14 26.55
C LEU A 733 -0.45 -19.65 26.93
N HIS A 734 -0.35 -20.53 27.93
CA HIS A 734 0.92 -21.18 28.24
C HIS A 734 1.38 -22.03 27.03
N GLY A 735 2.56 -21.73 26.48
CA GLY A 735 3.08 -22.37 25.27
C GLY A 735 2.36 -22.00 23.97
N GLY A 736 1.49 -20.97 24.00
CA GLY A 736 0.66 -20.55 22.88
C GLY A 736 1.45 -20.06 21.67
N ARG A 737 0.93 -20.31 20.47
CA ARG A 737 1.48 -19.80 19.20
C ARG A 737 0.35 -19.39 18.26
N THR A 738 0.66 -18.69 17.17
CA THR A 738 -0.37 -18.40 16.16
C THR A 738 -0.77 -19.67 15.42
N ALA A 739 -2.07 -19.84 15.15
CA ALA A 739 -2.57 -21.01 14.42
C ALA A 739 -1.88 -21.17 13.05
N TYR A 740 -1.71 -20.06 12.32
CA TYR A 740 -1.01 -20.05 11.02
C TYR A 740 0.43 -20.59 11.09
N SER A 741 1.20 -20.21 12.10
CA SER A 741 2.58 -20.67 12.24
C SER A 741 2.68 -22.13 12.66
N THR A 742 1.86 -22.55 13.63
CA THR A 742 1.91 -23.89 14.23
C THR A 742 1.37 -24.93 13.27
N LEU A 743 0.30 -24.61 12.54
CA LEU A 743 -0.38 -25.52 11.62
C LEU A 743 0.10 -25.36 10.17
N LYS A 744 1.08 -24.48 9.91
CA LYS A 744 1.62 -24.19 8.56
C LYS A 744 0.50 -23.94 7.53
N LEU A 745 -0.49 -23.13 7.93
CA LEU A 745 -1.61 -22.76 7.06
C LEU A 745 -1.14 -21.84 5.94
N SER A 746 -1.70 -22.02 4.75
CA SER A 746 -1.49 -21.08 3.64
C SER A 746 -1.97 -19.68 4.01
N LEU A 747 -1.23 -18.65 3.61
CA LEU A 747 -1.67 -17.26 3.76
C LEU A 747 -2.80 -16.88 2.78
N ASN A 748 -2.98 -17.66 1.71
CA ASN A 748 -3.98 -17.43 0.66
C ASN A 748 -5.03 -18.55 0.63
N LEU A 749 -5.76 -18.73 1.74
CA LEU A 749 -6.78 -19.78 1.84
C LEU A 749 -7.89 -19.64 0.77
N THR A 750 -8.22 -18.41 0.38
CA THR A 750 -9.29 -18.09 -0.57
C THR A 750 -9.03 -18.54 -2.02
N GLN A 751 -7.79 -18.86 -2.39
CA GLN A 751 -7.43 -19.26 -3.77
C GLN A 751 -7.43 -20.79 -3.98
N CYS A 752 -7.57 -21.56 -2.91
CA CYS A 752 -7.56 -23.01 -2.95
C CYS A 752 -8.94 -23.52 -2.50
N GLU A 753 -9.59 -24.35 -3.31
CA GLU A 753 -10.88 -24.95 -2.94
C GLU A 753 -10.73 -25.97 -1.81
N THR A 754 -9.59 -26.69 -1.78
CA THR A 754 -9.30 -27.76 -0.81
C THR A 754 -7.96 -27.54 -0.08
N PRO A 755 -7.83 -26.47 0.73
CA PRO A 755 -6.56 -26.17 1.39
C PRO A 755 -6.14 -27.26 2.38
N LEU A 756 -4.83 -27.48 2.51
CA LEU A 756 -4.22 -28.37 3.51
C LEU A 756 -3.21 -27.59 4.34
N CYS A 757 -2.89 -28.09 5.53
CA CYS A 757 -1.74 -27.64 6.30
C CYS A 757 -0.47 -28.15 5.61
N ASN A 758 0.52 -27.27 5.39
CA ASN A 758 1.77 -27.65 4.73
C ASN A 758 2.73 -28.38 5.70
N ILE A 759 2.35 -29.59 6.10
CA ILE A 759 3.06 -30.45 7.05
C ILE A 759 3.22 -31.84 6.43
N SER A 760 4.45 -32.29 6.22
CA SER A 760 4.73 -33.61 5.65
C SER A 760 4.76 -34.71 6.73
N LYS A 761 4.25 -35.91 6.43
CA LYS A 761 4.13 -37.05 7.38
C LYS A 761 5.41 -37.43 8.12
N GLY A 762 6.58 -37.23 7.50
CA GLY A 762 7.89 -37.55 8.09
C GLY A 762 8.47 -36.49 9.03
N THR A 763 7.76 -35.39 9.29
CA THR A 763 8.26 -34.27 10.11
C THR A 763 7.97 -34.46 11.61
N GLY A 764 8.73 -33.77 12.47
CA GLY A 764 8.46 -33.75 13.91
C GLY A 764 7.12 -33.13 14.26
N GLU A 765 6.71 -32.10 13.53
CA GLU A 765 5.40 -31.47 13.67
C GLU A 765 4.26 -32.42 13.33
N ALA A 766 4.42 -33.26 12.29
CA ALA A 766 3.45 -34.30 11.99
C ALA A 766 3.31 -35.29 13.15
N LYS A 767 4.43 -35.70 13.76
CA LYS A 767 4.43 -36.61 14.91
C LYS A 767 3.74 -36.00 16.14
N VAL A 768 3.99 -34.71 16.41
CA VAL A 768 3.26 -33.95 17.45
C VAL A 768 1.75 -33.95 17.21
N LEU A 769 1.31 -33.69 15.98
CA LEU A 769 -0.11 -33.72 15.62
C LEU A 769 -0.72 -35.13 15.67
N GLN A 770 0.08 -36.16 15.39
CA GLN A 770 -0.35 -37.56 15.52
C GLN A 770 -0.65 -37.94 16.99
N GLU A 771 0.26 -37.54 17.89
CA GLU A 771 0.21 -37.87 19.31
C GLU A 771 -0.66 -36.90 20.13
N CYS A 772 -1.02 -35.73 19.59
CA CYS A 772 -1.80 -34.72 20.32
C CYS A 772 -3.17 -35.26 20.78
N LYS A 773 -3.56 -34.86 22.00
CA LYS A 773 -4.86 -35.20 22.60
C LYS A 773 -5.84 -34.02 22.57
N LEU A 774 -5.32 -32.81 22.67
CA LEU A 774 -6.08 -31.58 22.63
C LEU A 774 -5.38 -30.56 21.74
N ILE A 775 -6.15 -29.90 20.88
CA ILE A 775 -5.78 -28.67 20.20
C ILE A 775 -6.73 -27.59 20.70
N VAL A 776 -6.21 -26.53 21.30
CA VAL A 776 -7.01 -25.35 21.67
C VAL A 776 -6.76 -24.26 20.65
N TRP A 777 -7.85 -23.69 20.12
CA TRP A 777 -7.81 -22.55 19.22
C TRP A 777 -8.60 -21.38 19.83
N ASP A 778 -7.87 -20.45 20.44
CA ASP A 778 -8.44 -19.25 21.06
C ASP A 778 -8.62 -18.09 20.05
N GLU A 779 -9.58 -17.22 20.32
CA GLU A 779 -10.04 -16.15 19.42
C GLU A 779 -10.37 -16.70 18.02
N CYS A 780 -11.00 -17.86 17.96
CA CYS A 780 -11.24 -18.58 16.70
C CYS A 780 -12.20 -17.83 15.74
N THR A 781 -12.98 -16.87 16.23
CA THR A 781 -13.97 -16.12 15.43
C THR A 781 -13.34 -15.26 14.34
N MET A 782 -12.06 -14.90 14.48
CA MET A 782 -11.28 -14.21 13.45
C MET A 782 -10.70 -15.15 12.38
N ALA A 783 -10.83 -16.48 12.55
CA ALA A 783 -10.26 -17.45 11.64
C ALA A 783 -11.18 -17.73 10.45
N HIS A 784 -10.58 -17.84 9.26
CA HIS A 784 -11.30 -18.24 8.06
C HIS A 784 -11.72 -19.71 8.15
N LYS A 785 -12.95 -20.05 7.72
CA LYS A 785 -13.49 -21.42 7.77
C LYS A 785 -12.60 -22.48 7.14
N GLN A 786 -12.00 -22.13 6.01
CA GLN A 786 -11.09 -23.02 5.29
C GLN A 786 -9.86 -23.41 6.10
N ALA A 787 -9.46 -22.63 7.11
CA ALA A 787 -8.37 -22.99 8.01
C ALA A 787 -8.78 -24.15 8.94
N LEU A 788 -10.02 -24.15 9.43
CA LEU A 788 -10.60 -25.24 10.22
C LEU A 788 -10.73 -26.51 9.36
N GLU A 789 -11.20 -26.36 8.13
CA GLU A 789 -11.37 -27.46 7.18
C GLU A 789 -10.03 -28.07 6.74
N ALA A 790 -9.00 -27.24 6.56
CA ALA A 790 -7.64 -27.69 6.27
C ALA A 790 -7.04 -28.49 7.44
N LEU A 791 -7.28 -28.05 8.68
CA LEU A 791 -6.82 -28.75 9.87
C LEU A 791 -7.46 -30.14 9.99
N ASP A 792 -8.78 -30.24 9.79
CA ASP A 792 -9.51 -31.51 9.84
C ASP A 792 -8.94 -32.52 8.85
N ARG A 793 -8.84 -32.15 7.56
CA ARG A 793 -8.27 -33.00 6.51
C ARG A 793 -6.84 -33.43 6.82
N THR A 794 -6.02 -32.49 7.29
CA THR A 794 -4.62 -32.78 7.63
C THR A 794 -4.54 -33.78 8.80
N LEU A 795 -5.35 -33.61 9.85
CA LEU A 795 -5.33 -34.54 10.97
C LEU A 795 -5.85 -35.92 10.58
N GLN A 796 -6.87 -36.01 9.72
CA GLN A 796 -7.36 -37.30 9.21
C GLN A 796 -6.25 -38.04 8.45
N ASP A 797 -5.52 -37.32 7.58
CA ASP A 797 -4.41 -37.89 6.80
C ASP A 797 -3.20 -38.27 7.67
N LEU A 798 -2.77 -37.37 8.57
CA LEU A 798 -1.62 -37.62 9.44
C LEU A 798 -1.88 -38.77 10.41
N ARG A 799 -3.10 -38.90 10.94
CA ARG A 799 -3.47 -39.91 11.94
C ARG A 799 -4.00 -41.20 11.33
N GLY A 800 -4.21 -41.26 10.01
CA GLY A 800 -4.81 -42.40 9.33
C GLY A 800 -6.22 -42.72 9.86
N ASN A 801 -6.98 -41.69 10.26
CA ASN A 801 -8.28 -41.83 10.92
C ASN A 801 -9.29 -40.89 10.28
N GLY A 802 -10.31 -41.43 9.61
CA GLY A 802 -11.35 -40.64 8.93
C GLY A 802 -12.35 -39.93 9.85
N ASN A 803 -12.27 -40.13 11.17
CA ASN A 803 -13.10 -39.40 12.12
C ASN A 803 -12.70 -37.92 12.18
N LEU A 804 -13.64 -37.06 12.60
CA LEU A 804 -13.41 -35.62 12.78
C LEU A 804 -12.12 -35.35 13.56
N MET A 805 -11.31 -34.43 13.04
CA MET A 805 -9.99 -34.03 13.55
C MET A 805 -9.02 -35.21 13.72
N GLY A 806 -9.16 -36.25 12.90
CA GLY A 806 -8.41 -37.50 13.01
C GLY A 806 -8.62 -38.22 14.35
N GLY A 807 -9.71 -37.93 15.07
CA GLY A 807 -9.98 -38.42 16.43
C GLY A 807 -9.33 -37.61 17.57
N ALA A 808 -8.78 -36.42 17.29
CA ALA A 808 -8.30 -35.50 18.33
C ALA A 808 -9.45 -34.60 18.81
N VAL A 809 -9.35 -34.05 20.02
CA VAL A 809 -10.31 -33.04 20.49
C VAL A 809 -9.82 -31.66 20.05
N LEU A 810 -10.65 -30.95 19.28
CA LEU A 810 -10.43 -29.54 18.95
C LEU A 810 -11.36 -28.67 19.81
N LEU A 811 -10.78 -27.84 20.67
CA LEU A 811 -11.48 -26.83 21.45
C LEU A 811 -11.34 -25.46 20.77
N LEU A 812 -12.39 -25.04 20.08
CA LEU A 812 -12.55 -23.68 19.59
C LEU A 812 -13.06 -22.80 20.72
N ALA A 813 -12.47 -21.63 20.93
CA ALA A 813 -12.92 -20.71 21.98
C ALA A 813 -12.94 -19.26 21.47
N GLY A 814 -13.99 -18.51 21.81
CA GLY A 814 -14.17 -17.15 21.33
C GLY A 814 -15.56 -16.59 21.63
N ASP A 815 -15.80 -15.39 21.11
CA ASP A 815 -17.08 -14.67 21.20
C ASP A 815 -17.45 -14.19 19.79
N PHE A 816 -18.60 -14.61 19.27
CA PHE A 816 -19.05 -14.21 17.93
C PHE A 816 -19.61 -12.80 17.86
N HIS A 817 -19.74 -12.10 19.00
CA HIS A 817 -19.96 -10.65 19.00
C HIS A 817 -18.67 -9.87 18.69
N HIS A 818 -17.51 -10.56 18.61
CA HIS A 818 -16.24 -9.94 18.22
C HIS A 818 -16.12 -9.77 16.71
N THR A 819 -15.01 -9.20 16.25
CA THR A 819 -14.77 -9.04 14.81
C THR A 819 -14.61 -10.39 14.10
N LEU A 820 -15.20 -10.49 12.91
CA LEU A 820 -15.14 -11.64 12.01
C LEU A 820 -13.81 -11.67 11.21
N PRO A 821 -13.54 -12.72 10.41
CA PRO A 821 -12.34 -12.77 9.59
C PRO A 821 -12.27 -11.59 8.62
N VAL A 822 -11.15 -10.87 8.63
CA VAL A 822 -10.93 -9.74 7.71
C VAL A 822 -10.68 -10.28 6.30
N ILE A 823 -11.59 -9.97 5.37
CA ILE A 823 -11.44 -10.33 3.95
C ILE A 823 -10.92 -9.11 3.18
N PRO A 824 -9.65 -9.12 2.72
CA PRO A 824 -9.13 -8.02 1.92
C PRO A 824 -10.01 -7.82 0.69
N LYS A 825 -10.50 -6.59 0.49
CA LYS A 825 -11.35 -6.22 -0.66
C LYS A 825 -12.72 -6.94 -0.67
N GLY A 826 -13.13 -7.55 0.45
CA GLY A 826 -14.39 -8.29 0.57
C GLY A 826 -15.58 -7.39 0.97
N THR A 827 -16.77 -7.89 0.68
CA THR A 827 -18.05 -7.35 1.18
C THR A 827 -18.41 -7.97 2.53
N MET A 828 -19.41 -7.41 3.22
CA MET A 828 -19.97 -8.02 4.45
C MET A 828 -20.44 -9.47 4.24
N ALA A 829 -20.98 -9.78 3.06
CA ALA A 829 -21.38 -11.14 2.70
C ALA A 829 -20.16 -12.08 2.58
N ASP A 830 -19.03 -11.58 2.08
CA ASP A 830 -17.79 -12.35 1.99
C ASP A 830 -17.22 -12.64 3.39
N GLU A 831 -17.29 -11.68 4.33
CA GLU A 831 -16.92 -11.88 5.74
C GLU A 831 -17.76 -12.98 6.39
N LEU A 832 -19.09 -12.97 6.17
CA LEU A 832 -19.99 -14.01 6.67
C LEU A 832 -19.72 -15.38 6.04
N LYS A 833 -19.46 -15.44 4.73
CA LYS A 833 -19.12 -16.68 4.01
C LYS A 833 -17.79 -17.28 4.49
N ALA A 834 -16.87 -16.44 4.95
CA ALA A 834 -15.58 -16.82 5.51
C ALA A 834 -15.63 -17.24 6.99
N CYS A 835 -16.70 -16.91 7.71
CA CYS A 835 -16.87 -17.21 9.13
C CYS A 835 -16.90 -18.74 9.40
N LEU A 836 -16.38 -19.16 10.56
CA LEU A 836 -16.39 -20.58 10.98
C LEU A 836 -17.79 -21.20 10.96
N LYS A 837 -18.83 -20.43 11.29
CA LYS A 837 -20.24 -20.86 11.23
C LYS A 837 -20.72 -21.27 9.83
N ALA A 838 -20.04 -20.82 8.78
CA ALA A 838 -20.31 -21.17 7.38
C ALA A 838 -19.50 -22.39 6.90
N SER A 839 -18.79 -23.09 7.79
CA SER A 839 -18.11 -24.34 7.48
C SER A 839 -19.07 -25.53 7.55
N TYR A 840 -18.89 -26.52 6.66
CA TYR A 840 -19.59 -27.80 6.74
C TYR A 840 -19.28 -28.56 8.05
N LEU A 841 -18.16 -28.25 8.71
CA LEU A 841 -17.78 -28.83 9.99
C LEU A 841 -18.60 -28.26 11.16
N TRP A 842 -19.22 -27.08 11.00
CA TRP A 842 -19.88 -26.38 12.10
C TRP A 842 -21.07 -27.15 12.68
N ARG A 843 -21.79 -27.92 11.84
CA ARG A 843 -22.91 -28.79 12.28
C ARG A 843 -22.50 -29.89 13.27
N HIS A 844 -21.21 -30.21 13.33
CA HIS A 844 -20.65 -31.22 14.24
C HIS A 844 -20.07 -30.61 15.52
N VAL A 845 -20.14 -29.28 15.68
CA VAL A 845 -19.60 -28.57 16.83
C VAL A 845 -20.52 -28.72 18.02
N HIS A 846 -19.98 -29.21 19.13
CA HIS A 846 -20.68 -29.22 20.41
C HIS A 846 -20.46 -27.91 21.16
N LYS A 847 -21.53 -27.14 21.39
CA LYS A 847 -21.46 -25.84 22.06
C LYS A 847 -21.50 -25.98 23.58
N LEU A 848 -20.56 -25.33 24.26
CA LEU A 848 -20.54 -25.11 25.71
C LEU A 848 -20.50 -23.61 25.99
N GLU A 849 -21.19 -23.16 27.04
CA GLU A 849 -21.34 -21.72 27.32
C GLU A 849 -20.79 -21.37 28.71
N LEU A 850 -20.03 -20.28 28.80
CA LEU A 850 -19.69 -19.62 30.07
C LEU A 850 -20.60 -18.41 30.27
N LYS A 851 -21.31 -18.35 31.39
CA LYS A 851 -22.35 -17.32 31.64
C LYS A 851 -21.95 -16.36 32.74
N THR A 852 -21.14 -16.81 33.69
CA THR A 852 -20.79 -16.02 34.87
C THR A 852 -19.73 -14.99 34.52
N ASN A 853 -20.08 -13.71 34.60
CA ASN A 853 -19.10 -12.63 34.45
C ASN A 853 -18.22 -12.54 35.72
N MET A 854 -16.94 -12.86 35.58
CA MET A 854 -16.00 -12.91 36.70
C MET A 854 -15.72 -11.54 37.31
N ARG A 855 -15.85 -10.46 36.54
CA ARG A 855 -15.63 -9.10 37.05
C ARG A 855 -16.70 -8.72 38.06
N VAL A 856 -17.96 -9.10 37.78
CA VAL A 856 -19.10 -8.91 38.68
C VAL A 856 -19.00 -9.85 39.88
N HIS A 857 -18.69 -11.12 39.63
CA HIS A 857 -18.63 -12.15 40.67
C HIS A 857 -17.53 -11.90 41.71
N LEU A 858 -16.32 -11.48 41.28
CA LEU A 858 -15.19 -11.28 42.19
C LEU A 858 -15.24 -9.96 42.98
N GLN A 859 -15.86 -8.91 42.43
CA GLN A 859 -15.85 -7.57 43.03
C GLN A 859 -17.19 -7.18 43.68
N GLY A 860 -18.28 -7.92 43.42
CA GLY A 860 -19.61 -7.60 43.94
C GLY A 860 -20.18 -6.26 43.42
N ASP A 861 -19.60 -5.68 42.38
CA ASP A 861 -19.98 -4.36 41.88
C ASP A 861 -21.24 -4.43 40.99
N ALA A 862 -22.37 -3.96 41.53
CA ALA A 862 -23.63 -3.87 40.80
C ALA A 862 -23.54 -2.98 39.55
N ALA A 863 -22.65 -1.98 39.52
CA ALA A 863 -22.42 -1.15 38.34
C ALA A 863 -21.69 -1.92 37.23
N ALA A 864 -20.72 -2.77 37.58
CA ALA A 864 -20.08 -3.68 36.63
C ALA A 864 -21.09 -4.70 36.05
N GLY A 865 -22.06 -5.15 36.86
CA GLY A 865 -23.16 -6.01 36.43
C GLY A 865 -24.05 -5.36 35.37
N ARG A 866 -24.48 -4.12 35.61
CA ARG A 866 -25.26 -3.33 34.64
C ARG A 866 -24.46 -3.09 33.36
N PHE A 867 -23.18 -2.72 33.48
CA PHE A 867 -22.32 -2.50 32.33
C PHE A 867 -22.16 -3.75 31.45
N ALA A 868 -21.99 -4.93 32.07
CA ALA A 868 -21.91 -6.21 31.34
C ALA A 868 -23.20 -6.52 30.57
N GLN A 869 -24.37 -6.25 31.16
CA GLN A 869 -25.67 -6.41 30.49
C GLN A 869 -25.84 -5.42 29.33
N GLN A 870 -25.41 -4.18 29.49
CA GLN A 870 -25.43 -3.16 28.43
C GLN A 870 -24.49 -3.54 27.27
N LEU A 871 -23.29 -4.06 27.57
CA LEU A 871 -22.36 -4.59 26.57
C LEU A 871 -22.97 -5.73 25.77
N LEU A 872 -23.61 -6.70 26.44
CA LEU A 872 -24.32 -7.78 25.74
C LEU A 872 -25.48 -7.23 24.89
N SER A 873 -26.24 -6.25 25.38
CA SER A 873 -27.31 -5.63 24.59
C SER A 873 -26.78 -4.92 23.34
N LEU A 874 -25.61 -4.27 23.46
CA LEU A 874 -24.88 -3.66 22.34
C LEU A 874 -24.42 -4.72 21.33
N GLY A 875 -23.81 -5.81 21.82
CA GLY A 875 -23.31 -6.91 21.00
C GLY A 875 -24.42 -7.62 20.23
N ASN A 876 -25.58 -7.85 20.86
CA ASN A 876 -26.76 -8.47 20.25
C ASN A 876 -27.60 -7.50 19.40
N GLY A 877 -27.09 -6.31 19.08
CA GLY A 877 -27.78 -5.34 18.23
C GLY A 877 -29.15 -4.88 18.77
N LYS A 878 -29.36 -4.89 20.09
CA LYS A 878 -30.64 -4.52 20.75
C LYS A 878 -30.80 -3.02 20.98
N ILE A 879 -29.76 -2.22 20.72
CA ILE A 879 -29.82 -0.76 20.80
C ILE A 879 -30.42 -0.24 19.49
N ALA A 880 -31.56 0.45 19.58
CA ALA A 880 -32.24 1.02 18.43
C ALA A 880 -31.34 2.03 17.70
N ALA A 881 -31.24 1.86 16.39
CA ALA A 881 -30.60 2.83 15.49
C ALA A 881 -31.65 3.81 14.96
N ASP A 882 -31.21 5.04 14.71
CA ASP A 882 -32.00 6.03 13.98
C ASP A 882 -32.21 5.55 12.54
N PRO A 883 -33.46 5.41 12.05
CA PRO A 883 -33.75 4.89 10.71
C PRO A 883 -33.20 5.74 9.57
N THR A 884 -33.00 7.03 9.79
CA THR A 884 -32.53 7.97 8.75
C THR A 884 -31.02 8.01 8.65
N THR A 885 -30.32 7.90 9.78
CA THR A 885 -28.85 8.00 9.82
C THR A 885 -28.13 6.66 9.96
N GLY A 886 -28.85 5.61 10.41
CA GLY A 886 -28.26 4.31 10.75
C GLY A 886 -27.32 4.36 11.96
N LEU A 887 -27.40 5.42 12.78
CA LEU A 887 -26.55 5.63 13.95
C LEU A 887 -27.31 5.30 15.24
N ILE A 888 -26.59 4.73 16.22
CA ILE A 888 -27.06 4.59 17.60
C ILE A 888 -26.60 5.77 18.44
N THR A 889 -27.39 6.12 19.45
CA THR A 889 -27.00 7.08 20.49
C THR A 889 -26.40 6.31 21.67
N ILE A 890 -25.19 6.67 22.09
CA ILE A 890 -24.52 6.00 23.21
C ILE A 890 -25.23 6.40 24.52
N PRO A 891 -25.66 5.45 25.37
CA PRO A 891 -26.35 5.80 26.60
C PRO A 891 -25.46 6.59 27.56
N ASN A 892 -26.00 7.65 28.18
CA ASN A 892 -25.24 8.53 29.09
C ASN A 892 -24.64 7.80 30.31
N ASN A 893 -25.20 6.67 30.71
CA ASN A 893 -24.72 5.85 31.83
C ASN A 893 -23.78 4.70 31.41
N PHE A 894 -23.45 4.59 30.12
CA PHE A 894 -22.63 3.52 29.58
C PHE A 894 -21.11 3.82 29.65
N CYS A 895 -20.72 5.07 29.37
CA CYS A 895 -19.33 5.51 29.35
C CYS A 895 -19.22 7.02 29.59
N ASN A 896 -18.00 7.51 29.78
CA ASN A 896 -17.72 8.95 29.79
C ASN A 896 -17.54 9.45 28.35
N ILE A 897 -18.49 10.24 27.84
CA ILE A 897 -18.36 10.89 26.53
C ILE A 897 -17.46 12.12 26.69
N VAL A 898 -16.48 12.28 25.80
CA VAL A 898 -15.57 13.44 25.80
C VAL A 898 -15.75 14.27 24.52
N GLU A 899 -15.52 15.58 24.64
CA GLU A 899 -15.79 16.56 23.57
C GLU A 899 -14.68 16.65 22.51
N SER A 900 -13.45 16.22 22.83
CA SER A 900 -12.30 16.35 21.93
C SER A 900 -11.30 15.19 22.09
N ILE A 901 -10.46 15.01 21.06
CA ILE A 901 -9.33 14.07 21.09
C ILE A 901 -8.31 14.47 22.15
N GLU A 902 -8.12 15.77 22.41
CA GLU A 902 -7.19 16.26 23.43
C GLU A 902 -7.67 15.86 24.83
N THR A 903 -8.95 16.05 25.14
CA THR A 903 -9.56 15.60 26.39
C THR A 903 -9.50 14.07 26.52
N LEU A 904 -9.65 13.33 25.40
CA LEU A 904 -9.45 11.88 25.39
C LEU A 904 -8.01 11.50 25.77
N GLN A 905 -7.01 12.21 25.25
CA GLN A 905 -5.59 11.96 25.56
C GLN A 905 -5.28 12.23 27.04
N THR A 906 -5.70 13.38 27.57
CA THR A 906 -5.42 13.77 28.96
C THR A 906 -6.16 12.89 29.98
N SER A 907 -7.34 12.38 29.65
CA SER A 907 -8.09 11.45 30.51
C SER A 907 -7.38 10.10 30.68
N VAL A 908 -6.51 9.73 29.74
CA VAL A 908 -5.91 8.39 29.65
C VAL A 908 -4.47 8.42 30.10
N PHE A 909 -3.74 9.43 29.67
CA PHE A 909 -2.35 9.63 30.00
C PHE A 909 -2.19 10.91 30.85
N PRO A 910 -2.82 10.99 32.04
CA PRO A 910 -2.65 12.14 32.91
C PRO A 910 -1.18 12.24 33.32
N ASP A 911 -0.61 13.44 33.11
CA ASP A 911 0.79 13.77 33.45
C ASP A 911 1.82 12.76 32.86
N ILE A 912 1.66 12.40 31.58
CA ILE A 912 2.60 11.51 30.86
C ILE A 912 4.06 11.96 30.96
N ARG A 913 4.30 13.26 31.16
CA ARG A 913 5.63 13.85 31.39
C ARG A 913 6.35 13.26 32.60
N ARG A 914 5.62 12.78 33.60
CA ARG A 914 6.18 12.12 34.80
C ARG A 914 6.04 10.61 34.75
N CYS A 915 4.93 10.10 34.22
CA CYS A 915 4.57 8.68 34.29
C CYS A 915 5.20 7.78 33.19
N PHE A 916 5.92 8.34 32.22
CA PHE A 916 6.43 7.58 31.06
C PHE A 916 7.45 6.46 31.40
N ASN A 917 8.00 6.42 32.61
CA ASN A 917 8.88 5.32 33.05
C ASN A 917 8.12 4.22 33.81
N ASP A 918 6.84 4.41 34.13
CA ASP A 918 6.04 3.40 34.82
C ASP A 918 5.49 2.38 33.80
N HIS A 919 6.23 1.28 33.66
CA HIS A 919 5.85 0.17 32.78
C HIS A 919 4.48 -0.44 33.11
N LYS A 920 4.10 -0.47 34.39
CA LYS A 920 2.79 -1.00 34.80
C LYS A 920 1.68 -0.04 34.35
N TRP A 921 1.88 1.25 34.55
CA TRP A 921 0.94 2.29 34.13
C TRP A 921 0.74 2.35 32.61
N LEU A 922 1.83 2.24 31.84
CA LEU A 922 1.79 2.22 30.37
C LEU A 922 1.12 0.95 29.80
N CYS A 923 1.36 -0.20 30.44
CA CYS A 923 0.75 -1.47 30.03
C CYS A 923 -0.78 -1.46 30.18
N GLU A 924 -1.30 -0.80 31.21
CA GLU A 924 -2.72 -0.83 31.59
C GLU A 924 -3.64 0.01 30.66
N ARG A 925 -3.08 0.76 29.69
CA ARG A 925 -3.79 1.77 28.90
C ARG A 925 -3.35 1.79 27.44
N ALA A 926 -4.28 2.06 26.53
CA ALA A 926 -4.01 2.33 25.11
C ALA A 926 -5.23 2.99 24.45
N ILE A 927 -5.00 3.95 23.54
CA ILE A 927 -6.06 4.55 22.73
C ILE A 927 -6.50 3.64 21.60
N LEU A 928 -7.79 3.33 21.55
CA LEU A 928 -8.37 2.50 20.51
C LEU A 928 -8.95 3.39 19.43
N ALA A 929 -8.59 3.15 18.17
CA ALA A 929 -9.19 3.84 17.03
C ALA A 929 -9.51 2.88 15.88
N LEU A 930 -10.33 3.38 14.96
CA LEU A 930 -10.89 2.62 13.85
C LEU A 930 -9.90 2.42 12.69
N LYS A 931 -9.15 3.47 12.33
CA LYS A 931 -8.29 3.52 11.13
C LYS A 931 -6.83 3.84 11.49
N ASN A 932 -5.88 3.32 10.72
CA ASN A 932 -4.44 3.53 10.96
C ASN A 932 -4.02 5.01 10.86
N ASP A 933 -4.63 5.80 9.97
CA ASP A 933 -4.26 7.20 9.77
C ASP A 933 -4.49 8.04 11.04
N SER A 934 -5.66 7.87 11.68
CA SER A 934 -5.99 8.53 12.94
C SER A 934 -5.08 8.08 14.09
N LEU A 935 -4.65 6.81 14.08
CA LEU A 935 -3.74 6.27 15.10
C LEU A 935 -2.35 6.90 15.02
N ASN A 936 -1.82 7.11 13.81
CA ASN A 936 -0.49 7.67 13.63
C ASN A 936 -0.42 9.12 14.16
N ALA A 937 -1.45 9.92 13.90
CA ALA A 937 -1.54 11.29 14.40
C ALA A 937 -1.57 11.34 15.94
N ILE A 938 -2.44 10.55 16.58
CA ILE A 938 -2.57 10.51 18.05
C ILE A 938 -1.26 10.03 18.69
N ASN A 939 -0.66 8.97 18.15
CA ASN A 939 0.62 8.45 18.65
C ASN A 939 1.73 9.52 18.63
N LEU A 940 1.81 10.30 17.55
CA LEU A 940 2.83 11.34 17.40
C LEU A 940 2.59 12.50 18.38
N GLN A 941 1.34 12.96 18.53
CA GLN A 941 0.97 14.01 19.48
C GLN A 941 1.36 13.63 20.92
N ILE A 942 1.10 12.38 21.32
CA ILE A 942 1.44 11.91 22.67
C ILE A 942 2.96 11.79 22.84
N GLN A 943 3.69 11.25 21.84
CA GLN A 943 5.15 11.15 21.92
C GLN A 943 5.81 12.52 22.10
N GLN A 944 5.31 13.56 21.43
CA GLN A 944 5.84 14.92 21.53
C GLN A 944 5.78 15.48 22.95
N GLN A 945 4.87 15.00 23.81
CA GLN A 945 4.74 15.44 25.19
C GLN A 945 5.85 14.89 26.11
N LEU A 946 6.58 13.83 25.71
CA LEU A 946 7.63 13.23 26.54
C LEU A 946 8.85 14.17 26.65
N PRO A 947 9.44 14.34 27.85
CA PRO A 947 10.58 15.25 28.09
C PRO A 947 11.93 14.68 27.63
N ARG A 948 11.94 13.74 26.67
CA ARG A 948 13.13 13.09 26.13
C ARG A 948 13.43 13.58 24.72
N VAL A 949 14.68 13.40 24.30
CA VAL A 949 15.16 13.77 22.96
C VAL A 949 14.62 12.78 21.92
N ASP A 950 14.22 13.31 20.77
CA ASP A 950 13.82 12.51 19.61
C ASP A 950 15.04 11.91 18.92
N VAL A 951 15.01 10.60 18.67
CA VAL A 951 15.96 9.90 17.78
C VAL A 951 15.22 9.50 16.52
N SER A 952 15.82 9.76 15.36
CA SER A 952 15.23 9.47 14.05
C SER A 952 16.00 8.37 13.34
N TYR A 953 15.28 7.35 12.87
CA TYR A 953 15.82 6.28 12.03
C TYR A 953 15.15 6.29 10.67
N LYS A 954 15.93 6.46 9.60
CA LYS A 954 15.45 6.34 8.22
C LYS A 954 15.61 4.91 7.73
N SER A 955 14.64 4.42 6.96
CA SER A 955 14.73 3.11 6.32
C SER A 955 15.61 3.16 5.07
N ILE A 956 16.15 2.00 4.70
CA ILE A 956 16.77 1.76 3.40
C ILE A 956 15.75 1.01 2.55
N ASP A 957 15.29 1.62 1.46
CA ASP A 957 14.29 1.06 0.56
C ASP A 957 14.93 0.73 -0.79
N THR A 958 14.75 -0.49 -1.27
CA THR A 958 15.31 -0.97 -2.55
C THR A 958 14.27 -1.74 -3.34
N VAL A 959 14.22 -1.56 -4.66
CA VAL A 959 13.43 -2.44 -5.53
C VAL A 959 14.03 -3.85 -5.52
N VAL A 960 13.18 -4.88 -5.59
CA VAL A 960 13.68 -6.27 -5.68
C VAL A 960 14.30 -6.54 -7.06
N ASP A 961 13.78 -5.89 -8.11
CA ASP A 961 14.28 -5.93 -9.48
C ASP A 961 14.95 -4.59 -9.83
N ILE A 962 16.26 -4.62 -10.07
CA ILE A 962 17.08 -3.41 -10.25
C ILE A 962 16.72 -2.63 -11.51
N ASP A 963 16.21 -3.29 -12.56
CA ASP A 963 15.80 -2.65 -13.80
C ASP A 963 14.59 -1.72 -13.59
N GLN A 964 13.83 -1.96 -12.51
CA GLN A 964 12.70 -1.12 -12.11
C GLN A 964 13.13 0.11 -11.29
N ALA A 965 14.40 0.26 -10.91
CA ALA A 965 14.88 1.37 -10.07
C ALA A 965 14.70 2.75 -10.74
N ILE A 966 14.72 2.80 -12.08
CA ILE A 966 14.42 4.02 -12.84
C ILE A 966 12.91 4.34 -12.77
N GLN A 967 12.05 3.32 -12.85
CA GLN A 967 10.61 3.50 -12.83
C GLN A 967 10.09 3.82 -11.42
N TYR A 968 10.68 3.20 -10.40
CA TYR A 968 10.33 3.38 -8.99
C TYR A 968 11.55 3.88 -8.22
N PRO A 969 11.87 5.18 -8.29
CA PRO A 969 13.00 5.74 -7.57
C PRO A 969 12.81 5.60 -6.05
N ILE A 970 13.91 5.55 -5.29
CA ILE A 970 13.91 5.33 -3.84
C ILE A 970 12.99 6.32 -3.11
N GLU A 971 12.92 7.58 -3.54
CA GLU A 971 12.06 8.54 -2.84
C GLU A 971 10.56 8.30 -3.06
N PHE A 972 10.19 7.61 -4.14
CA PHE A 972 8.83 7.11 -4.30
C PHE A 972 8.59 5.96 -3.32
N LEU A 973 9.53 5.02 -3.20
CA LEU A 973 9.43 3.92 -2.23
C LEU A 973 9.29 4.43 -0.79
N ASN A 974 10.12 5.41 -0.41
CA ASN A 974 10.10 6.06 0.90
C ASN A 974 8.75 6.74 1.22
N SER A 975 7.99 7.14 0.19
CA SER A 975 6.65 7.74 0.36
C SER A 975 5.55 6.71 0.59
N LEU A 976 5.83 5.42 0.37
CA LEU A 976 4.84 4.36 0.53
C LEU A 976 4.77 3.91 1.99
N GLU A 977 3.54 3.76 2.47
CA GLU A 977 3.20 3.19 3.78
C GLU A 977 2.30 1.96 3.62
N PRO A 978 2.79 0.83 3.05
CA PRO A 978 1.98 -0.37 2.92
C PRO A 978 1.53 -0.91 4.28
N PRO A 979 0.36 -1.57 4.37
CA PRO A 979 -0.07 -2.23 5.60
C PRO A 979 0.98 -3.20 6.14
N ALA A 980 1.09 -3.26 7.47
CA ALA A 980 2.06 -4.10 8.19
C ALA A 980 3.54 -3.82 7.90
N MET A 981 3.88 -2.68 7.30
CA MET A 981 5.25 -2.18 7.18
C MET A 981 5.49 -1.01 8.16
N PRO A 982 6.71 -0.86 8.72
CA PRO A 982 7.04 0.36 9.44
C PRO A 982 7.17 1.55 8.47
N PRO A 983 6.95 2.79 8.96
CA PRO A 983 7.16 3.99 8.16
C PRO A 983 8.64 4.14 7.78
N HIS A 984 8.92 4.84 6.67
CA HIS A 984 10.29 5.15 6.25
C HIS A 984 11.04 5.93 7.34
N SER A 985 10.41 6.97 7.90
CA SER A 985 10.98 7.78 8.98
C SER A 985 10.40 7.38 10.33
N LEU A 986 11.23 6.76 11.18
CA LEU A 986 10.85 6.29 12.51
C LEU A 986 11.43 7.25 13.57
N VAL A 987 10.60 8.13 14.12
CA VAL A 987 11.01 9.04 15.23
C VAL A 987 10.60 8.44 16.57
N ARG A 988 11.54 8.22 17.49
CA ARG A 988 11.29 7.57 18.79
C ARG A 988 11.93 8.34 19.94
N LYS A 989 11.32 8.22 21.12
CA LYS A 989 11.86 8.70 22.40
C LYS A 989 11.97 7.55 23.39
N VAL A 990 12.98 7.59 24.26
CA VAL A 990 13.05 6.70 25.43
C VAL A 990 11.78 6.86 26.27
N GLY A 991 11.21 5.74 26.71
CA GLY A 991 9.92 5.68 27.41
C GLY A 991 8.69 5.53 26.52
N SER A 992 8.85 5.57 25.19
CA SER A 992 7.72 5.41 24.27
C SER A 992 7.26 3.95 24.21
N PRO A 993 5.96 3.65 24.36
CA PRO A 993 5.41 2.36 24.02
C PRO A 993 5.46 2.12 22.51
N ILE A 994 6.00 0.98 22.11
CA ILE A 994 6.08 0.50 20.73
C ILE A 994 5.40 -0.86 20.61
N MET A 995 4.99 -1.21 19.39
CA MET A 995 4.37 -2.49 19.05
C MET A 995 5.15 -3.15 17.92
N LEU A 996 5.49 -4.42 18.11
CA LEU A 996 6.19 -5.22 17.13
C LEU A 996 5.28 -5.60 15.95
N LEU A 997 5.81 -5.57 14.72
CA LEU A 997 5.08 -5.80 13.47
C LEU A 997 5.35 -7.18 12.84
N ARG A 998 6.32 -7.92 13.39
CA ARG A 998 6.76 -9.23 12.89
C ARG A 998 6.93 -10.22 14.04
N ASN A 999 6.90 -11.51 13.72
CA ASN A 999 7.29 -12.55 14.66
C ASN A 999 8.81 -12.67 14.63
N LEU A 1000 9.47 -12.44 15.75
CA LEU A 1000 10.92 -12.60 15.90
C LEU A 1000 11.25 -13.83 16.74
N ASP A 1001 10.53 -14.02 17.85
CA ASP A 1001 10.77 -15.09 18.82
C ASP A 1001 9.47 -15.47 19.54
N ALA A 1002 8.53 -16.08 18.82
CA ALA A 1002 7.22 -16.42 19.37
C ALA A 1002 7.30 -17.55 20.42
N PRO A 1003 6.58 -17.46 21.55
CA PRO A 1003 5.55 -16.46 21.89
C PRO A 1003 6.03 -15.16 22.53
N ARG A 1004 7.33 -15.01 22.82
CA ARG A 1004 7.85 -13.84 23.55
C ARG A 1004 7.77 -12.56 22.72
N LEU A 1005 8.27 -12.60 21.49
CA LEU A 1005 8.31 -11.49 20.54
C LEU A 1005 7.52 -11.84 19.27
N CYS A 1006 6.24 -11.49 19.27
CA CYS A 1006 5.34 -11.73 18.15
C CYS A 1006 4.71 -10.41 17.64
N ASN A 1007 4.10 -10.47 16.45
CA ASN A 1007 3.34 -9.35 15.92
C ASN A 1007 2.24 -8.94 16.90
N GLY A 1008 2.32 -7.71 17.39
CA GLY A 1008 1.42 -7.13 18.37
C GLY A 1008 1.98 -7.03 19.79
N THR A 1009 3.12 -7.67 20.10
CA THR A 1009 3.78 -7.51 21.40
C THR A 1009 4.07 -6.03 21.66
N ARG A 1010 3.62 -5.51 22.81
CA ARG A 1010 3.89 -4.15 23.27
C ARG A 1010 5.18 -4.13 24.08
N LEU A 1011 6.05 -3.16 23.77
CA LEU A 1011 7.30 -2.93 24.47
C LEU A 1011 7.42 -1.45 24.87
N CYS A 1012 8.23 -1.15 25.87
CA CYS A 1012 8.62 0.21 26.21
C CYS A 1012 10.08 0.42 25.78
N VAL A 1013 10.36 1.49 25.04
CA VAL A 1013 11.74 1.84 24.65
C VAL A 1013 12.55 2.17 25.89
N LYS A 1014 13.63 1.43 26.12
CA LYS A 1014 14.57 1.64 27.23
C LYS A 1014 15.82 2.40 26.77
N ASN A 1015 16.37 2.04 25.61
CA ASN A 1015 17.51 2.73 25.01
C ASN A 1015 17.39 2.78 23.47
N LEU A 1016 17.92 3.84 22.87
CA LEU A 1016 17.88 4.12 21.43
C LEU A 1016 19.31 4.27 20.91
N ILE A 1017 19.82 3.23 20.26
CA ILE A 1017 21.17 3.12 19.71
C ILE A 1017 21.04 3.09 18.17
N PRO A 1018 22.06 3.46 17.37
CA PRO A 1018 21.90 3.59 15.91
C PRO A 1018 21.33 2.35 15.20
N HIS A 1019 21.76 1.14 15.59
CA HIS A 1019 21.36 -0.11 14.94
C HIS A 1019 20.50 -1.03 15.79
N VAL A 1020 20.41 -0.77 17.10
CA VAL A 1020 19.66 -1.60 18.05
C VAL A 1020 18.75 -0.74 18.93
N ILE A 1021 17.49 -1.15 19.06
CA ILE A 1021 16.58 -0.64 20.09
C ILE A 1021 16.57 -1.63 21.25
N GLU A 1022 16.92 -1.14 22.44
CA GLU A 1022 16.66 -1.88 23.67
C GLU A 1022 15.26 -1.53 24.17
N ALA A 1023 14.45 -2.55 24.45
CA ALA A 1023 13.09 -2.35 24.93
C ALA A 1023 12.67 -3.41 25.96
N THR A 1024 11.81 -3.03 26.89
CA THR A 1024 11.24 -3.93 27.91
C THR A 1024 9.86 -4.41 27.48
N ILE A 1025 9.59 -5.71 27.55
CA ILE A 1025 8.29 -6.29 27.20
C ILE A 1025 7.23 -5.88 28.23
N LEU A 1026 6.12 -5.28 27.79
CA LEU A 1026 5.06 -4.78 28.68
C LEU A 1026 3.98 -5.82 28.99
N THR A 1027 3.73 -6.74 28.06
CA THR A 1027 2.58 -7.67 28.09
C THR A 1027 2.98 -9.08 27.68
N GLY A 1028 2.29 -10.10 28.19
CA GLY A 1028 2.48 -11.51 27.78
C GLY A 1028 3.37 -12.31 28.74
N CYS A 1029 3.76 -13.52 28.32
CA CYS A 1029 4.51 -14.48 29.14
C CYS A 1029 5.92 -14.01 29.53
N ALA A 1030 6.53 -13.12 28.75
CA ALA A 1030 7.87 -12.57 28.97
C ALA A 1030 7.83 -11.13 29.52
N LYS A 1031 6.73 -10.75 30.20
CA LYS A 1031 6.57 -9.40 30.75
C LYS A 1031 7.72 -9.05 31.70
N GLY A 1032 8.34 -7.89 31.49
CA GLY A 1032 9.46 -7.39 32.28
C GLY A 1032 10.83 -7.77 31.74
N GLU A 1033 10.92 -8.68 30.76
CA GLU A 1033 12.19 -9.02 30.10
C GLU A 1033 12.63 -7.90 29.16
N ASP A 1034 13.93 -7.62 29.14
CA ASP A 1034 14.56 -6.71 28.19
C ASP A 1034 15.02 -7.45 26.93
N VAL A 1035 14.79 -6.84 25.77
CA VAL A 1035 15.10 -7.42 24.47
C VAL A 1035 15.80 -6.41 23.56
N PHE A 1036 16.51 -6.95 22.56
CA PHE A 1036 17.08 -6.17 21.47
C PHE A 1036 16.24 -6.32 20.20
N ILE A 1037 15.95 -5.20 19.56
CA ILE A 1037 15.25 -5.15 18.28
C ILE A 1037 16.18 -4.48 17.28
N SER A 1038 16.57 -5.20 16.22
CA SER A 1038 17.37 -4.67 15.10
C SER A 1038 16.49 -4.30 13.91
N ARG A 1039 17.08 -3.61 12.94
CA ARG A 1039 16.46 -3.42 11.61
C ARG A 1039 16.44 -4.77 10.90
N ILE A 1040 15.31 -5.11 10.28
CA ILE A 1040 15.18 -6.31 9.45
C ILE A 1040 14.59 -5.94 8.09
N PRO A 1041 14.92 -6.69 7.02
CA PRO A 1041 14.31 -6.46 5.73
C PRO A 1041 12.87 -6.96 5.69
N MET A 1042 11.97 -6.17 5.13
CA MET A 1042 10.57 -6.52 4.96
C MET A 1042 10.12 -6.22 3.53
N VAL A 1043 9.33 -7.13 2.96
CA VAL A 1043 8.71 -6.98 1.63
C VAL A 1043 7.19 -6.91 1.81
N PRO A 1044 6.49 -5.94 1.22
CA PRO A 1044 5.03 -5.88 1.28
C PRO A 1044 4.40 -6.91 0.33
N ASN A 1045 3.31 -7.54 0.75
CA ASN A 1045 2.66 -8.62 0.00
C ASN A 1045 1.54 -8.15 -0.96
N ASP A 1046 1.03 -6.92 -0.81
CA ASP A 1046 -0.14 -6.41 -1.54
C ASP A 1046 0.23 -5.16 -2.36
N MET A 1047 1.21 -5.30 -3.25
CA MET A 1047 1.71 -4.24 -4.13
C MET A 1047 1.92 -4.76 -5.56
N PRO A 1048 1.72 -3.91 -6.60
CA PRO A 1048 1.88 -4.32 -8.00
C PRO A 1048 3.34 -4.51 -8.45
N PHE A 1049 4.29 -4.15 -7.59
CA PHE A 1049 5.72 -4.38 -7.70
C PHE A 1049 6.27 -4.70 -6.31
N GLN A 1050 7.43 -5.35 -6.24
CA GLN A 1050 8.05 -5.71 -4.97
C GLN A 1050 9.23 -4.78 -4.67
N PHE A 1051 9.27 -4.29 -3.43
CA PHE A 1051 10.43 -3.58 -2.89
C PHE A 1051 10.71 -4.07 -1.47
N LYS A 1052 11.96 -4.00 -1.06
CA LYS A 1052 12.47 -4.35 0.25
C LYS A 1052 12.67 -3.07 1.05
N ARG A 1053 12.20 -3.04 2.30
CA ARG A 1053 12.46 -1.97 3.27
C ARG A 1053 13.19 -2.54 4.47
N LEU A 1054 14.41 -2.09 4.71
CA LEU A 1054 15.20 -2.39 5.90
C LEU A 1054 14.93 -1.33 6.97
N GLN A 1055 14.24 -1.72 8.05
CA GLN A 1055 13.83 -0.83 9.13
C GLN A 1055 13.52 -1.64 10.41
N PHE A 1056 13.52 -0.99 11.58
CA PHE A 1056 13.03 -1.63 12.81
C PHE A 1056 11.57 -2.05 12.64
N PRO A 1057 11.19 -3.30 12.95
CA PRO A 1057 9.84 -3.82 12.71
C PRO A 1057 8.87 -3.36 13.79
N VAL A 1058 8.81 -2.05 14.08
CA VAL A 1058 8.06 -1.48 15.20
C VAL A 1058 7.26 -0.24 14.79
N ARG A 1059 6.14 0.00 15.47
CA ARG A 1059 5.37 1.26 15.39
C ARG A 1059 5.06 1.78 16.79
N LEU A 1060 4.65 3.05 16.91
CA LEU A 1060 4.18 3.58 18.20
C LEU A 1060 2.90 2.88 18.65
N ALA A 1061 2.73 2.78 19.97
CA ALA A 1061 1.68 2.00 20.60
C ALA A 1061 1.06 2.68 21.84
N PHE A 1062 1.03 4.03 21.87
CA PHE A 1062 0.12 4.77 22.76
C PHE A 1062 -1.33 4.57 22.31
N ALA A 1063 -1.53 4.48 20.99
CA ALA A 1063 -2.78 4.14 20.33
C ALA A 1063 -2.61 2.91 19.43
N MET A 1064 -3.64 2.07 19.33
CA MET A 1064 -3.72 0.90 18.44
C MET A 1064 -5.12 0.71 17.87
N SER A 1065 -5.23 -0.08 16.80
CA SER A 1065 -6.55 -0.34 16.19
C SER A 1065 -7.39 -1.26 17.06
N ILE A 1066 -8.71 -1.08 16.99
CA ILE A 1066 -9.67 -1.93 17.71
C ILE A 1066 -9.45 -3.42 17.38
N ASN A 1067 -9.25 -3.76 16.10
CA ASN A 1067 -8.95 -5.13 15.66
C ASN A 1067 -7.67 -5.71 16.28
N LYS A 1068 -6.67 -4.88 16.59
CA LYS A 1068 -5.42 -5.31 17.27
C LYS A 1068 -5.58 -5.37 18.79
N ALA A 1069 -6.56 -4.68 19.36
CA ALA A 1069 -6.85 -4.73 20.79
C ALA A 1069 -7.70 -5.95 21.18
N GLN A 1070 -8.30 -6.66 20.22
CA GLN A 1070 -9.07 -7.88 20.49
C GLN A 1070 -8.22 -8.91 21.25
N GLY A 1071 -8.82 -9.52 22.27
CA GLY A 1071 -8.16 -10.44 23.21
C GLY A 1071 -7.41 -9.76 24.37
N GLN A 1072 -7.17 -8.44 24.34
CA GLN A 1072 -6.51 -7.73 25.45
C GLN A 1072 -7.50 -7.25 26.50
N SER A 1073 -7.05 -7.11 27.75
CA SER A 1073 -7.78 -6.38 28.79
C SER A 1073 -7.00 -5.10 29.15
N LEU A 1074 -7.70 -3.98 29.18
CA LEU A 1074 -7.17 -2.67 29.57
C LEU A 1074 -7.85 -2.22 30.87
N LYS A 1075 -7.13 -1.49 31.71
CA LYS A 1075 -7.71 -0.88 32.91
C LYS A 1075 -8.50 0.38 32.55
N VAL A 1076 -8.04 1.10 31.53
CA VAL A 1076 -8.69 2.29 30.94
C VAL A 1076 -8.71 2.12 29.42
N ALA A 1077 -9.91 2.21 28.83
CA ALA A 1077 -10.12 2.09 27.39
C ALA A 1077 -10.74 3.37 26.85
N PRO A 1078 -9.90 4.30 26.38
CA PRO A 1078 -10.34 5.38 25.51
C PRO A 1078 -10.59 4.89 24.08
N ILE A 1079 -11.71 5.32 23.50
CA ILE A 1079 -12.10 4.97 22.14
C ILE A 1079 -12.31 6.25 21.34
N ASN A 1080 -11.58 6.35 20.23
CA ASN A 1080 -11.78 7.39 19.22
C ASN A 1080 -12.75 6.89 18.15
N LEU A 1081 -13.99 7.37 18.22
CA LEU A 1081 -15.07 7.17 17.25
C LEU A 1081 -15.36 8.46 16.45
N GLY A 1082 -14.33 9.26 16.16
CA GLY A 1082 -14.45 10.42 15.27
C GLY A 1082 -14.97 10.07 13.85
N ALA A 1083 -14.97 8.79 13.49
CA ALA A 1083 -15.71 8.23 12.37
C ALA A 1083 -16.64 7.11 12.87
N PRO A 1084 -17.75 6.80 12.18
CA PRO A 1084 -18.60 5.67 12.53
C PRO A 1084 -17.87 4.32 12.37
N CYS A 1085 -18.21 3.33 13.21
CA CYS A 1085 -17.73 1.95 13.04
C CYS A 1085 -18.18 1.36 11.70
N PHE A 1086 -17.36 0.50 11.12
CA PHE A 1086 -17.56 -0.01 9.75
C PHE A 1086 -17.49 -1.54 9.62
N SER A 1087 -17.18 -2.26 10.69
CA SER A 1087 -17.11 -3.73 10.70
C SER A 1087 -17.92 -4.32 11.85
N HIS A 1088 -18.38 -5.56 11.67
CA HIS A 1088 -19.13 -6.30 12.68
C HIS A 1088 -18.38 -6.40 14.01
N GLY A 1089 -19.10 -6.23 15.11
CA GLY A 1089 -18.55 -6.42 16.46
C GLY A 1089 -17.49 -5.39 16.86
N GLN A 1090 -17.11 -4.46 15.99
CA GLN A 1090 -16.01 -3.52 16.22
C GLN A 1090 -16.28 -2.61 17.43
N LEU A 1091 -17.50 -2.10 17.56
CA LEU A 1091 -17.89 -1.28 18.71
C LEU A 1091 -17.92 -2.09 20.01
N TYR A 1092 -18.47 -3.31 19.95
CA TYR A 1092 -18.52 -4.22 21.09
C TYR A 1092 -17.11 -4.57 21.59
N VAL A 1093 -16.20 -4.97 20.69
CA VAL A 1093 -14.79 -5.27 21.03
C VAL A 1093 -14.12 -4.08 21.69
N ALA A 1094 -14.32 -2.86 21.18
CA ALA A 1094 -13.71 -1.66 21.73
C ALA A 1094 -14.19 -1.40 23.17
N CYS A 1095 -15.50 -1.46 23.40
CA CYS A 1095 -16.11 -1.18 24.71
C CYS A 1095 -15.83 -2.27 25.75
N SER A 1096 -15.66 -3.53 25.32
CA SER A 1096 -15.48 -4.67 26.23
C SER A 1096 -14.06 -4.80 26.79
N ARG A 1097 -13.09 -4.00 26.29
CA ARG A 1097 -11.70 -4.01 26.76
C ARG A 1097 -11.54 -3.58 28.22
N VAL A 1098 -12.53 -2.87 28.80
CA VAL A 1098 -12.56 -2.46 30.22
C VAL A 1098 -13.60 -3.21 31.03
N GLY A 1099 -13.36 -3.30 32.34
CA GLY A 1099 -14.27 -3.95 33.28
C GLY A 1099 -15.49 -3.14 33.69
N THR A 1100 -15.45 -1.81 33.53
CA THR A 1100 -16.47 -0.90 34.04
C THR A 1100 -16.62 0.31 33.11
N GLY A 1101 -17.85 0.80 32.91
CA GLY A 1101 -18.12 2.03 32.15
C GLY A 1101 -17.41 3.28 32.66
N LYS A 1102 -17.09 3.34 33.98
CA LYS A 1102 -16.32 4.46 34.58
C LYS A 1102 -14.93 4.65 33.98
N ASN A 1103 -14.31 3.59 33.47
CA ASN A 1103 -12.97 3.63 32.86
C ASN A 1103 -13.04 3.60 31.33
N LEU A 1104 -14.24 3.70 30.76
CA LEU A 1104 -14.51 3.80 29.33
C LEU A 1104 -14.66 5.27 28.98
N TYR A 1105 -13.78 5.79 28.13
CA TYR A 1105 -13.86 7.17 27.63
C TYR A 1105 -14.08 7.12 26.13
N VAL A 1106 -15.06 7.85 25.60
CA VAL A 1106 -15.43 7.77 24.18
C VAL A 1106 -15.49 9.16 23.59
N PHE A 1107 -14.67 9.42 22.59
CA PHE A 1107 -14.84 10.56 21.70
C PHE A 1107 -15.73 10.12 20.54
N ALA A 1108 -16.97 10.60 20.51
CA ALA A 1108 -17.95 10.36 19.44
C ALA A 1108 -18.67 11.67 19.15
N PRO A 1109 -18.62 12.20 17.92
CA PRO A 1109 -19.39 13.38 17.53
C PRO A 1109 -20.88 13.19 17.86
N ASP A 1110 -21.48 14.17 18.54
CA ASP A 1110 -22.88 14.16 19.01
C ASP A 1110 -23.27 12.96 19.91
N GLY A 1111 -22.29 12.23 20.45
CA GLY A 1111 -22.54 11.00 21.20
C GLY A 1111 -23.10 9.85 20.35
N LYS A 1112 -22.92 9.90 19.03
CA LYS A 1112 -23.49 8.93 18.07
C LYS A 1112 -22.42 8.15 17.32
N THR A 1113 -22.73 6.90 16.99
CA THR A 1113 -21.87 6.04 16.16
C THR A 1113 -22.70 4.94 15.49
N ARG A 1114 -22.10 4.18 14.56
CA ARG A 1114 -22.74 3.01 13.95
C ARG A 1114 -22.45 1.77 14.78
N ASN A 1115 -23.46 0.93 15.00
CA ASN A 1115 -23.28 -0.43 15.52
C ASN A 1115 -23.59 -1.42 14.41
N ILE A 1116 -22.63 -2.26 14.04
CA ILE A 1116 -22.81 -3.27 13.00
C ILE A 1116 -22.84 -4.61 13.69
N ASP A 1117 -24.03 -5.20 13.69
CA ASP A 1117 -24.27 -6.56 14.13
C ASP A 1117 -24.80 -7.35 12.93
N MET A 1118 -24.08 -8.41 12.61
CA MET A 1118 -24.34 -9.32 11.52
C MET A 1118 -24.56 -10.63 12.23
N GLU A 1119 -25.79 -10.91 12.65
CA GLU A 1119 -26.08 -12.17 13.32
C GLU A 1119 -25.73 -13.28 12.33
N PRO A 1120 -24.69 -14.10 12.58
CA PRO A 1120 -24.37 -15.19 11.69
C PRO A 1120 -25.36 -16.29 12.05
N LEU A 1121 -26.59 -16.15 11.53
CA LEU A 1121 -27.60 -17.18 11.52
C LEU A 1121 -26.98 -18.39 10.81
N GLY A 1122 -27.08 -19.55 11.44
CA GLY A 1122 -26.56 -20.79 10.89
C GLY A 1122 -27.11 -20.98 9.48
N TRP A 1123 -26.23 -21.31 8.54
CA TRP A 1123 -26.64 -21.68 7.19
C TRP A 1123 -27.42 -22.98 7.29
N ILE A 1124 -28.67 -22.99 6.79
CA ILE A 1124 -29.37 -24.24 6.50
C ILE A 1124 -28.77 -24.73 5.18
N ASP A 1125 -27.90 -25.75 5.28
CA ASP A 1125 -27.40 -26.50 4.14
C ASP A 1125 -28.58 -27.20 3.45
N THR A 1126 -29.04 -26.69 2.30
CA THR A 1126 -29.64 -27.57 1.28
C THR A 1126 -28.46 -28.22 0.56
N GLN A 1127 -28.18 -29.50 0.85
CA GLN A 1127 -26.93 -30.16 0.49
C GLN A 1127 -26.63 -30.13 -1.02
N PRO A 1128 -25.35 -30.05 -1.46
CA PRO A 1128 -24.98 -30.01 -2.88
C PRO A 1128 -24.93 -31.38 -3.58
N ASN A 1129 -25.26 -32.48 -2.90
CA ASN A 1129 -24.96 -33.84 -3.38
C ASN A 1129 -26.19 -34.75 -3.62
N GLU A 1130 -27.40 -34.21 -3.63
CA GLU A 1130 -28.54 -34.92 -4.23
C GLU A 1130 -28.81 -34.38 -5.64
N LEU A 1131 -29.12 -35.30 -6.55
CA LEU A 1131 -29.55 -35.04 -7.92
C LEU A 1131 -30.60 -33.91 -7.98
N PRO A 1132 -30.65 -33.11 -9.05
CA PRO A 1132 -31.37 -31.83 -9.08
C PRO A 1132 -32.88 -32.01 -9.20
N GLN A 1133 -33.56 -32.49 -8.16
CA GLN A 1133 -35.03 -32.52 -8.08
C GLN A 1133 -35.49 -32.40 -6.62
N LEU A 1134 -35.53 -31.17 -6.08
CA LEU A 1134 -36.39 -30.89 -4.92
C LEU A 1134 -37.85 -30.87 -5.40
N SER A 1135 -38.72 -31.61 -4.72
CA SER A 1135 -40.14 -31.66 -5.10
C SER A 1135 -40.82 -30.32 -4.77
N PRO A 1136 -41.89 -29.92 -5.50
CA PRO A 1136 -42.71 -28.75 -5.14
C PRO A 1136 -43.25 -28.78 -3.69
N GLN A 1137 -43.39 -29.96 -3.10
CA GLN A 1137 -43.81 -30.16 -1.71
C GLN A 1137 -42.73 -29.73 -0.70
N ASP A 1138 -41.45 -29.94 -1.00
CA ASP A 1138 -40.34 -29.54 -0.13
C ASP A 1138 -40.14 -28.02 -0.13
N ILE A 1139 -40.40 -27.38 -1.27
CA ILE A 1139 -40.41 -25.91 -1.42
C ILE A 1139 -41.57 -25.30 -0.61
N THR A 1140 -42.74 -25.91 -0.67
CA THR A 1140 -43.92 -25.46 0.09
C THR A 1140 -43.72 -25.63 1.61
N THR A 1141 -43.01 -26.69 2.01
CA THR A 1141 -42.67 -26.94 3.42
C THR A 1141 -41.63 -25.94 3.92
N HIS A 1142 -40.60 -25.62 3.12
CA HIS A 1142 -39.64 -24.55 3.43
C HIS A 1142 -40.31 -23.17 3.52
N ALA A 1143 -41.20 -22.83 2.59
CA ALA A 1143 -41.96 -21.59 2.63
C ALA A 1143 -42.86 -21.48 3.88
N LYS A 1144 -43.47 -22.59 4.32
CA LYS A 1144 -44.25 -22.66 5.57
C LYS A 1144 -43.38 -22.51 6.82
N ILE A 1145 -42.18 -23.09 6.83
CA ILE A 1145 -41.21 -22.92 7.94
C ILE A 1145 -40.73 -21.47 8.02
N MET A 1146 -40.46 -20.83 6.88
CA MET A 1146 -40.10 -19.41 6.81
C MET A 1146 -41.25 -18.49 7.26
N ASN A 1147 -42.51 -18.84 6.96
CA ASN A 1147 -43.67 -18.04 7.33
C ASN A 1147 -44.09 -18.20 8.81
N ASN A 1148 -43.71 -19.30 9.47
CA ASN A 1148 -44.11 -19.60 10.85
C ASN A 1148 -43.12 -19.10 11.93
N HIS A 1149 -41.94 -18.59 11.56
CA HIS A 1149 -41.01 -17.97 12.50
C HIS A 1149 -41.24 -16.45 12.53
N ALA A 1150 -41.74 -15.92 13.64
CA ALA A 1150 -42.18 -14.53 13.76
C ALA A 1150 -41.10 -13.44 13.96
N PRO A 1151 -39.78 -13.70 14.11
CA PRO A 1151 -38.79 -12.62 14.15
C PRO A 1151 -37.75 -12.78 13.03
N TRP A 1152 -38.11 -12.50 11.77
CA TRP A 1152 -37.10 -12.26 10.73
C TRP A 1152 -37.06 -10.77 10.42
N ASP A 1153 -35.99 -10.12 10.87
CA ASP A 1153 -35.68 -8.75 10.49
C ASP A 1153 -35.15 -8.74 9.05
N ARG A 1154 -35.92 -8.15 8.13
CA ARG A 1154 -35.61 -8.07 6.68
C ARG A 1154 -34.29 -7.34 6.40
N GLU A 1155 -33.80 -6.48 7.29
CA GLU A 1155 -32.53 -5.77 7.11
C GLU A 1155 -31.31 -6.58 7.60
N LYS A 1156 -31.53 -7.59 8.44
CA LYS A 1156 -30.47 -8.45 9.01
C LYS A 1156 -30.34 -9.81 8.33
N THR A 1157 -31.22 -10.14 7.38
CA THR A 1157 -31.29 -11.46 6.73
C THR A 1157 -30.86 -11.38 5.26
N ILE A 1158 -29.80 -12.10 4.87
CA ILE A 1158 -29.42 -12.25 3.46
C ILE A 1158 -30.23 -13.40 2.85
N VAL A 1159 -31.14 -13.09 1.93
CA VAL A 1159 -31.86 -14.09 1.12
C VAL A 1159 -31.00 -14.40 -0.11
N ILE A 1160 -30.60 -15.66 -0.27
CA ILE A 1160 -29.93 -16.14 -1.49
C ILE A 1160 -31.00 -16.73 -2.41
N THR A 1161 -31.27 -16.04 -3.51
CA THR A 1161 -32.10 -16.54 -4.60
C THR A 1161 -31.32 -17.58 -5.40
N CYS A 1162 -31.72 -18.84 -5.30
CA CYS A 1162 -31.32 -19.87 -6.26
C CYS A 1162 -32.20 -19.73 -7.50
N SER A 1163 -31.64 -19.22 -8.60
CA SER A 1163 -32.30 -19.21 -9.90
C SER A 1163 -32.18 -20.58 -10.56
N PHE A 1164 -33.31 -21.24 -10.83
CA PHE A 1164 -33.36 -22.42 -11.71
C PHE A 1164 -33.79 -21.96 -13.11
N THR A 1165 -33.00 -22.31 -14.13
CA THR A 1165 -33.48 -22.37 -15.52
C THR A 1165 -34.33 -23.62 -15.67
N PRO A 1166 -35.58 -23.53 -16.13
CA PRO A 1166 -36.30 -24.69 -16.62
C PRO A 1166 -35.62 -25.17 -17.91
N ASP A 1167 -35.45 -26.49 -18.06
CA ASP A 1167 -35.09 -27.10 -19.34
C ASP A 1167 -36.11 -26.78 -20.44
#